data_AF-A0A7M4AUD6-F1
#
_entry.id   AF-A0A7M4AUD6-F1
#
_cell.length_a   1.000
_cell.length_b   1.000
_cell.length_c   1.000
_cell.angle_alpha   90.00
_cell.angle_beta   90.00
_cell.angle_gamma   90.00
#
_symmetry.space_group_name_H-M   'P 1'
#
loop_
_entity.id
_entity.type
_entity.pdbx_description
1 polymer ?
#
loop_
_entity_poly.entity_id
_entity_poly.type
_entity_poly.pdbx_seq_one_letter_code
_entity_poly.pdbx_strand_id
1 'polypeptide(L)'
;GLDQGMSGRLPFGLDIQSRDTASTQVTFTTMDLADPFHPIMDNVNTNAFQGFDATSGVAQAVLNTKSVSSSNVPGACNGFMENGGYFQRLIRSTEDIQDTVLGVCSYFSGGLIVSTIDLATHSERANSTTFPLLGNVLKHKVTPYPDGFGTLGNGLDLTINGDVPELDPSTGAYALRYMKSDATLNFGFTTSTTSSLHADWIIDGPTNWDGSSLANGVTGHSTENSPSMTFCKADLASQTGCAQGEQWVITLMLHTDDGHARTIDITVETNDIYADEFRPEADAVIDIRTDYEDNVQFIGTKTVANADWDVHRIILQGEGDEAELVIHFDASGSQDQDALEGNGIESYEWKVLFDAPYGDNSFDLDGHEFTQTAASDGEWSYKFKNVTVDSTGTTESQIRIELIVYDSAGKFSEKHRMYFVVVPEGFGDEPPELQWNNVALNNTRFIDDNITISGQILSGSEKGEVYVEAAFSQDDLAESSLVKYQLQLQNLWAKSENLSDGDNFELTLDMSSFYTNQSTRQSVYIKYYEGTYPNERWVTIKWIELDLPACQGLEVNPDAQAAGGEFVLDANGDCQWSGAWSYDPTTGEWTDNSQSTDGGDGTAGGIDTMMLIIGGAVLLLIVFGTLMFVRRGGDGEDDFTGMGGAFGANALDPTEQYVQQLIAQGYPEETARSFAAQYVGGGAAQPAAQPAAQPAAQPAAGYDQAIYDQYYQQFVSQGYDAATAAAYAQQYAVQYAQSQQ
;
A
#
# COMPACT_ATOMS: atom_id res chain seq x y z
N GLY A 1 40.38 60.30 -2.71
CA GLY A 1 41.54 60.72 -1.91
C GLY A 1 41.17 61.95 -1.10
N LEU A 2 42.00 62.38 -0.14
CA LEU A 2 41.76 63.62 0.59
C LEU A 2 42.17 64.84 -0.27
N ASP A 3 41.27 65.37 -1.09
CA ASP A 3 41.24 66.77 -1.54
C ASP A 3 40.01 67.03 -2.45
N GLN A 4 39.62 68.31 -2.58
CA GLN A 4 38.50 68.85 -3.38
C GLN A 4 37.07 68.48 -2.90
N GLY A 5 36.38 69.46 -2.29
CA GLY A 5 34.89 69.50 -2.25
C GLY A 5 34.19 69.09 -0.95
N MET A 6 33.86 70.08 -0.11
CA MET A 6 32.76 70.12 0.90
C MET A 6 32.54 69.00 1.96
N SER A 7 33.19 67.85 1.88
CA SER A 7 33.07 66.77 2.87
C SER A 7 33.28 67.29 4.31
N GLY A 8 32.33 67.01 5.20
CA GLY A 8 32.35 67.44 6.60
C GLY A 8 31.75 68.83 6.90
N ARG A 9 31.00 69.47 5.97
CA ARG A 9 30.29 70.73 6.24
C ARG A 9 28.79 70.75 5.96
N LEU A 10 28.25 69.79 5.23
CA LEU A 10 26.80 69.67 5.03
C LEU A 10 26.12 69.00 6.24
N PRO A 11 24.85 69.33 6.57
CA PRO A 11 24.09 68.62 7.59
C PRO A 11 24.06 67.12 7.31
N PHE A 12 24.08 66.27 8.34
CA PHE A 12 24.04 64.80 8.19
C PHE A 12 25.02 64.24 7.15
N GLY A 13 26.21 64.86 7.01
CA GLY A 13 27.30 64.34 6.20
C GLY A 13 26.99 64.06 4.73
N LEU A 14 26.03 64.78 4.11
CA LEU A 14 25.64 64.58 2.71
C LEU A 14 26.85 64.52 1.77
N ASP A 15 26.92 63.48 0.95
CA ASP A 15 27.87 63.37 -0.15
C ASP A 15 27.17 63.73 -1.47
N ILE A 16 27.36 64.97 -1.92
CA ILE A 16 26.76 65.49 -3.15
C ILE A 16 27.79 65.36 -4.28
N GLN A 17 27.53 64.45 -5.21
CA GLN A 17 28.44 64.13 -6.31
C GLN A 17 27.99 64.80 -7.61
N SER A 18 28.95 65.37 -8.35
CA SER A 18 28.68 66.04 -9.62
C SER A 18 28.33 65.01 -10.70
N ARG A 19 27.28 65.31 -11.46
CA ARG A 19 26.79 64.54 -12.61
C ARG A 19 26.57 65.49 -13.80
N ASP A 20 27.44 66.48 -13.95
CA ASP A 20 27.36 67.62 -14.88
C ASP A 20 27.77 67.27 -16.33
N THR A 21 27.87 65.99 -16.66
CA THR A 21 28.15 65.53 -18.03
C THR A 21 26.99 64.70 -18.58
N ALA A 22 26.69 64.87 -19.87
CA ALA A 22 25.53 64.29 -20.54
C ALA A 22 25.46 62.74 -20.52
N SER A 23 26.54 62.05 -20.15
CA SER A 23 26.61 60.59 -19.97
C SER A 23 26.61 60.16 -18.50
N THR A 24 26.23 61.05 -17.59
CA THR A 24 26.20 60.81 -16.13
C THR A 24 25.05 61.54 -15.41
N GLN A 25 24.47 62.58 -16.02
CA GLN A 25 23.31 63.30 -15.49
C GLN A 25 22.09 62.38 -15.38
N VAL A 26 21.25 62.60 -14.37
CA VAL A 26 19.96 61.91 -14.29
C VAL A 26 19.00 62.58 -15.27
N THR A 27 18.41 61.80 -16.18
CA THR A 27 17.47 62.27 -17.21
C THR A 27 16.07 61.71 -16.95
N PHE A 28 15.07 62.16 -17.70
CA PHE A 28 13.73 61.59 -17.66
C PHE A 28 13.68 60.08 -17.93
N THR A 29 14.64 59.53 -18.69
CA THR A 29 14.74 58.08 -18.96
C THR A 29 15.64 57.32 -17.97
N THR A 30 16.36 58.03 -17.08
CA THR A 30 17.19 57.42 -16.03
C THR A 30 16.80 57.83 -14.61
N MET A 31 15.67 58.53 -14.46
CA MET A 31 15.04 58.78 -13.16
C MET A 31 14.07 57.66 -12.80
N ASP A 32 13.94 57.39 -11.51
CA ASP A 32 12.99 56.47 -10.92
C ASP A 32 12.18 57.20 -9.83
N LEU A 33 10.86 56.98 -9.81
CA LEU A 33 9.95 57.53 -8.82
C LEU A 33 9.74 56.50 -7.70
N ALA A 34 10.75 56.42 -6.82
CA ALA A 34 10.78 55.49 -5.70
C ALA A 34 9.67 55.73 -4.65
N ASP A 35 9.12 56.93 -4.61
CA ASP A 35 7.84 57.21 -3.97
C ASP A 35 7.06 58.27 -4.77
N PRO A 36 6.11 57.85 -5.63
CA PRO A 36 5.28 58.74 -6.42
C PRO A 36 4.05 59.28 -5.67
N PHE A 37 3.73 58.74 -4.49
CA PHE A 37 2.50 59.02 -3.75
C PHE A 37 2.70 59.97 -2.56
N HIS A 38 3.95 60.17 -2.13
CA HIS A 38 4.33 61.16 -1.09
C HIS A 38 3.69 62.54 -1.34
N PRO A 39 3.19 63.27 -0.32
CA PRO A 39 2.59 64.62 -0.43
C PRO A 39 3.50 65.75 -0.97
N ILE A 40 4.69 65.43 -1.46
CA ILE A 40 5.55 66.32 -2.25
C ILE A 40 5.25 66.18 -3.76
N MET A 41 4.79 65.00 -4.18
CA MET A 41 4.38 64.64 -5.55
C MET A 41 2.91 65.01 -5.84
N ASP A 42 2.16 65.53 -4.86
CA ASP A 42 0.82 66.15 -4.99
C ASP A 42 0.67 66.93 -6.32
N ASN A 43 -0.14 66.42 -7.26
CA ASN A 43 -0.44 67.06 -8.56
C ASN A 43 0.80 67.31 -9.46
N VAL A 44 1.89 66.58 -9.27
CA VAL A 44 3.11 66.68 -10.08
C VAL A 44 2.97 65.80 -11.33
N ASN A 45 2.69 66.40 -12.49
CA ASN A 45 2.69 65.68 -13.76
C ASN A 45 4.11 65.21 -14.10
N THR A 46 4.36 63.91 -13.97
CA THR A 46 5.67 63.27 -14.15
C THR A 46 6.26 63.50 -15.55
N ASN A 47 5.42 63.59 -16.59
CA ASN A 47 5.88 63.86 -17.96
C ASN A 47 6.52 65.25 -18.13
N ALA A 48 6.30 66.19 -17.20
CA ALA A 48 6.92 67.51 -17.25
C ALA A 48 8.45 67.46 -17.06
N PHE A 49 8.98 66.46 -16.35
CA PHE A 49 10.42 66.23 -16.18
C PHE A 49 11.15 66.07 -17.54
N GLN A 50 10.48 65.52 -18.56
CA GLN A 50 11.03 65.41 -19.91
C GLN A 50 11.36 66.78 -20.55
N GLY A 51 10.65 67.84 -20.16
CA GLY A 51 10.73 69.17 -20.75
C GLY A 51 11.67 70.15 -20.05
N PHE A 52 12.46 69.73 -19.06
CA PHE A 52 13.33 70.62 -18.29
C PHE A 52 14.44 71.25 -19.13
N ASP A 53 15.17 70.44 -19.90
CA ASP A 53 16.17 70.91 -20.86
C ASP A 53 16.13 70.14 -22.20
N ALA A 54 16.96 70.58 -23.15
CA ALA A 54 17.01 70.01 -24.51
C ALA A 54 17.57 68.56 -24.59
N THR A 55 17.98 67.99 -23.45
CA THR A 55 18.45 66.61 -23.28
C THR A 55 17.55 65.80 -22.32
N SER A 56 16.42 66.38 -21.89
CA SER A 56 15.57 65.86 -20.81
C SER A 56 16.34 65.59 -19.50
N GLY A 57 17.34 66.43 -19.21
CA GLY A 57 18.08 66.40 -17.94
C GLY A 57 17.21 66.84 -16.76
N VAL A 58 17.24 66.05 -15.69
CA VAL A 58 16.45 66.25 -14.46
C VAL A 58 17.34 66.70 -13.30
N ALA A 59 18.55 66.15 -13.18
CA ALA A 59 19.54 66.60 -12.20
C ALA A 59 20.98 66.42 -12.69
N GLN A 60 21.79 67.47 -12.49
CA GLN A 60 23.24 67.50 -12.79
C GLN A 60 24.12 67.19 -11.57
N ALA A 61 23.51 66.71 -10.49
CA ALA A 61 24.17 66.19 -9.30
C ALA A 61 23.27 65.15 -8.61
N VAL A 62 23.85 64.34 -7.74
CA VAL A 62 23.13 63.31 -6.94
C VAL A 62 23.59 63.35 -5.49
N LEU A 63 22.69 63.04 -4.57
CA LEU A 63 23.04 62.64 -3.20
C LEU A 63 23.39 61.16 -3.21
N ASN A 64 24.67 60.85 -3.00
CA ASN A 64 25.13 59.47 -2.88
C ASN A 64 24.84 58.94 -1.47
N THR A 65 24.02 57.90 -1.38
CA THR A 65 23.55 57.31 -0.11
C THR A 65 24.26 56.00 0.24
N LYS A 66 25.46 55.76 -0.32
CA LYS A 66 26.29 54.56 -0.03
C LYS A 66 27.08 54.67 1.27
N SER A 67 26.81 55.69 2.09
CA SER A 67 27.61 55.99 3.28
C SER A 67 27.29 55.04 4.44
N VAL A 68 28.26 54.20 4.81
CA VAL A 68 28.17 53.27 5.96
C VAL A 68 28.34 53.95 7.33
N SER A 69 28.40 55.28 7.39
CA SER A 69 28.51 56.03 8.65
C SER A 69 27.13 56.35 9.23
N SER A 70 26.90 56.04 10.51
CA SER A 70 25.71 56.45 11.25
C SER A 70 25.57 57.98 11.43
N SER A 71 26.62 58.75 11.15
CA SER A 71 26.57 60.22 11.11
C SER A 71 26.07 60.80 9.79
N ASN A 72 25.97 59.98 8.73
CA ASN A 72 25.74 60.42 7.36
C ASN A 72 24.39 59.89 6.87
N VAL A 73 23.72 60.58 5.94
CA VAL A 73 22.55 60.01 5.24
C VAL A 73 23.00 58.75 4.48
N PRO A 74 22.28 57.60 4.59
CA PRO A 74 20.98 57.40 5.23
C PRO A 74 21.05 57.04 6.73
N GLY A 75 22.21 56.60 7.25
CA GLY A 75 22.37 56.15 8.63
C GLY A 75 21.98 57.19 9.70
N ALA A 76 22.15 58.47 9.43
CA ALA A 76 21.70 59.57 10.28
C ALA A 76 20.17 59.61 10.46
N CYS A 77 19.42 59.11 9.47
CA CYS A 77 17.97 58.96 9.46
C CYS A 77 17.55 57.55 9.93
N ASN A 78 18.42 56.82 10.63
CA ASN A 78 18.27 55.40 10.96
C ASN A 78 18.16 54.44 9.74
N GLY A 79 18.70 54.83 8.57
CA GLY A 79 18.67 54.02 7.35
C GLY A 79 17.52 54.37 6.40
N PHE A 80 17.33 53.52 5.38
CA PHE A 80 16.29 53.66 4.36
C PHE A 80 14.90 53.22 4.87
N MET A 81 13.82 53.83 4.35
CA MET A 81 12.44 53.55 4.75
C MET A 81 12.02 52.08 4.58
N GLU A 82 12.53 51.42 3.54
CA GLU A 82 12.28 50.01 3.20
C GLU A 82 12.91 49.06 4.23
N ASN A 83 13.88 49.55 5.03
CA ASN A 83 14.57 48.80 6.08
C ASN A 83 14.17 49.32 7.48
N GLY A 84 12.97 49.92 7.62
CA GLY A 84 12.46 50.48 8.89
C GLY A 84 13.06 51.83 9.30
N GLY A 85 14.04 52.35 8.55
CA GLY A 85 14.61 53.67 8.75
C GLY A 85 13.67 54.80 8.35
N TYR A 86 14.21 56.03 8.31
CA TYR A 86 13.46 57.26 8.07
C TYR A 86 14.06 58.14 6.97
N PHE A 87 14.95 57.57 6.13
CA PHE A 87 15.32 58.18 4.84
C PHE A 87 14.43 57.64 3.72
N GLN A 88 13.53 58.50 3.23
CA GLN A 88 12.66 58.26 2.09
C GLN A 88 13.32 58.77 0.81
N ARG A 89 13.37 57.94 -0.23
CA ARG A 89 13.80 58.32 -1.58
C ARG A 89 12.53 58.59 -2.39
N LEU A 90 12.31 59.83 -2.80
CA LEU A 90 11.14 60.16 -3.64
C LEU A 90 11.49 60.02 -5.12
N ILE A 91 12.69 60.51 -5.50
CA ILE A 91 13.23 60.39 -6.85
C ILE A 91 14.71 59.98 -6.78
N ARG A 92 15.08 58.92 -7.49
CA ARG A 92 16.45 58.34 -7.55
C ARG A 92 16.86 58.05 -9.01
N SER A 93 18.07 57.55 -9.21
CA SER A 93 18.53 57.07 -10.53
C SER A 93 18.16 55.60 -10.75
N THR A 94 17.80 55.21 -11.98
CA THR A 94 17.73 53.79 -12.40
C THR A 94 19.11 53.17 -12.63
N GLU A 95 20.13 53.99 -12.93
CA GLU A 95 21.52 53.51 -13.03
C GLU A 95 22.07 53.07 -11.67
N ASP A 96 21.59 53.70 -10.59
CA ASP A 96 22.03 53.45 -9.22
C ASP A 96 20.97 53.95 -8.21
N ILE A 97 20.21 53.03 -7.62
CA ILE A 97 19.12 53.37 -6.68
C ILE A 97 19.61 54.05 -5.39
N GLN A 98 20.92 54.10 -5.14
CA GLN A 98 21.50 54.83 -4.01
C GLN A 98 21.90 56.27 -4.37
N ASP A 99 21.85 56.67 -5.64
CA ASP A 99 22.01 58.05 -6.07
C ASP A 99 20.63 58.73 -6.13
N THR A 100 20.35 59.54 -5.11
CA THR A 100 19.05 60.19 -4.86
C THR A 100 19.05 61.63 -5.38
N VAL A 101 17.98 62.06 -6.06
CA VAL A 101 17.82 63.45 -6.57
C VAL A 101 16.69 64.24 -5.88
N LEU A 102 15.79 63.55 -5.19
CA LEU A 102 14.85 64.12 -4.21
C LEU A 102 14.61 63.10 -3.08
N GLY A 103 14.83 63.51 -1.83
CA GLY A 103 14.64 62.63 -0.67
C GLY A 103 14.40 63.39 0.64
N VAL A 104 13.81 62.68 1.61
CA VAL A 104 13.38 63.21 2.92
C VAL A 104 14.02 62.37 4.03
N CYS A 105 14.55 63.03 5.06
CA CYS A 105 15.20 62.42 6.22
C CYS A 105 14.52 62.92 7.50
N SER A 106 13.71 62.08 8.16
CA SER A 106 13.12 62.44 9.46
C SER A 106 14.14 62.25 10.58
N TYR A 107 14.23 63.23 11.49
CA TYR A 107 15.24 63.28 12.55
C TYR A 107 14.71 64.01 13.80
N PHE A 108 14.40 63.24 14.84
CA PHE A 108 13.66 63.71 16.03
C PHE A 108 12.40 64.50 15.62
N SER A 109 12.13 65.65 16.25
CA SER A 109 10.94 66.49 16.02
C SER A 109 10.95 67.29 14.71
N GLY A 110 11.66 66.82 13.68
CA GLY A 110 11.90 67.55 12.44
C GLY A 110 12.61 66.68 11.41
N GLY A 111 13.40 67.29 10.52
CA GLY A 111 14.18 66.55 9.53
C GLY A 111 14.83 67.45 8.48
N LEU A 112 15.13 66.86 7.34
CA LEU A 112 15.77 67.48 6.17
C LEU A 112 15.10 67.00 4.88
N ILE A 113 14.85 67.91 3.94
CA ILE A 113 14.57 67.59 2.53
C ILE A 113 15.83 67.92 1.74
N VAL A 114 16.26 67.02 0.85
CA VAL A 114 17.37 67.25 -0.08
C VAL A 114 16.85 67.12 -1.51
N SER A 115 17.21 68.05 -2.37
CA SER A 115 17.08 67.88 -3.81
C SER A 115 18.30 68.42 -4.56
N THR A 116 18.66 67.76 -5.65
CA THR A 116 19.67 68.19 -6.62
C THR A 116 19.06 68.64 -7.95
N ILE A 117 17.73 68.69 -8.03
CA ILE A 117 16.93 69.21 -9.15
C ILE A 117 16.87 70.74 -9.03
N ASP A 118 16.96 71.49 -10.14
CA ASP A 118 16.69 72.93 -10.13
C ASP A 118 15.18 73.22 -10.10
N LEU A 119 14.60 73.00 -8.92
CA LEU A 119 13.20 73.31 -8.63
C LEU A 119 12.89 74.81 -8.79
N ALA A 120 13.87 75.70 -8.69
CA ALA A 120 13.67 77.15 -8.78
C ALA A 120 13.48 77.63 -10.23
N THR A 121 14.13 76.97 -11.19
CA THR A 121 13.98 77.26 -12.63
C THR A 121 12.80 76.50 -13.25
N HIS A 122 12.53 75.26 -12.82
CA HIS A 122 11.60 74.35 -13.51
C HIS A 122 10.24 74.14 -12.84
N SER A 123 9.96 74.72 -11.66
CA SER A 123 8.73 74.43 -10.92
C SER A 123 8.00 75.64 -10.32
N GLU A 124 6.68 75.50 -10.19
CA GLU A 124 5.76 76.54 -9.77
C GLU A 124 5.38 76.46 -8.27
N ARG A 125 4.44 77.31 -7.84
CA ARG A 125 3.91 77.34 -6.47
C ARG A 125 2.95 76.17 -6.21
N ALA A 126 2.71 75.87 -4.94
CA ALA A 126 1.94 74.72 -4.43
C ALA A 126 0.44 74.71 -4.81
N ASN A 127 -0.02 75.75 -5.51
CA ASN A 127 -1.39 75.91 -5.99
C ASN A 127 -1.46 75.97 -7.53
N SER A 128 -0.38 75.58 -8.22
CA SER A 128 -0.35 75.42 -9.67
C SER A 128 -0.82 74.02 -10.08
N THR A 129 -1.37 73.91 -11.29
CA THR A 129 -1.89 72.68 -11.89
C THR A 129 -1.01 72.16 -13.03
N THR A 130 0.21 72.69 -13.18
CA THR A 130 1.18 72.29 -14.20
C THR A 130 2.28 71.40 -13.59
N PHE A 131 3.05 71.96 -12.66
CA PHE A 131 4.17 71.30 -12.00
C PHE A 131 4.53 71.98 -10.65
N PRO A 132 3.78 71.73 -9.56
CA PRO A 132 3.86 72.46 -8.28
C PRO A 132 4.99 72.01 -7.31
N LEU A 133 5.90 71.13 -7.75
CA LEU A 133 6.90 70.44 -6.92
C LEU A 133 7.71 71.35 -5.96
N LEU A 134 8.24 72.50 -6.41
CA LEU A 134 8.92 73.49 -5.56
C LEU A 134 8.00 73.97 -4.43
N GLY A 135 6.77 74.31 -4.78
CA GLY A 135 5.76 74.70 -3.82
C GLY A 135 5.43 73.60 -2.82
N ASN A 136 5.34 72.36 -3.27
CA ASN A 136 5.07 71.21 -2.40
C ASN A 136 6.24 70.96 -1.43
N VAL A 137 7.49 71.01 -1.90
CA VAL A 137 8.71 70.96 -1.06
C VAL A 137 8.72 72.08 -0.01
N LEU A 138 8.29 73.29 -0.36
CA LEU A 138 8.20 74.43 0.58
C LEU A 138 6.96 74.39 1.50
N LYS A 139 5.95 73.57 1.19
CA LYS A 139 4.71 73.34 1.98
C LYS A 139 4.89 72.22 2.99
N HIS A 140 5.57 71.14 2.59
CA HIS A 140 5.77 69.93 3.38
C HIS A 140 6.58 70.20 4.66
N LYS A 141 6.29 69.42 5.71
CA LYS A 141 6.96 69.49 7.01
C LYS A 141 7.42 68.10 7.40
N VAL A 142 8.73 67.90 7.46
CA VAL A 142 9.28 66.63 7.95
C VAL A 142 9.02 66.51 9.45
N THR A 143 8.24 65.51 9.83
CA THR A 143 7.91 65.14 11.22
C THR A 143 8.57 63.79 11.57
N PRO A 144 8.63 63.37 12.85
CA PRO A 144 8.98 61.99 13.19
C PRO A 144 7.94 61.01 12.63
N TYR A 145 8.38 59.81 12.25
CA TYR A 145 7.49 58.68 11.95
C TYR A 145 6.57 58.37 13.16
N PRO A 146 5.32 57.93 12.95
CA PRO A 146 4.42 57.59 14.05
C PRO A 146 4.86 56.35 14.83
N ASP A 147 4.50 56.32 16.12
CA ASP A 147 4.61 55.11 16.94
C ASP A 147 3.85 53.94 16.28
N GLY A 148 4.47 52.76 16.26
CA GLY A 148 3.90 51.54 15.67
C GLY A 148 3.94 51.45 14.13
N PHE A 149 4.46 52.45 13.40
CA PHE A 149 4.58 52.35 11.94
C PHE A 149 5.84 51.56 11.53
N GLY A 150 5.73 50.24 11.76
CA GLY A 150 6.82 49.26 11.72
C GLY A 150 7.20 48.79 10.31
N THR A 151 7.62 47.53 10.23
CA THR A 151 8.08 46.86 9.01
C THR A 151 7.45 45.47 8.92
N LEU A 152 7.64 44.81 7.77
CA LEU A 152 7.39 43.38 7.57
C LEU A 152 7.73 42.53 8.82
N GLY A 153 6.80 41.69 9.27
CA GLY A 153 6.94 40.82 10.43
C GLY A 153 7.05 41.55 11.79
N ASN A 154 6.92 42.87 11.82
CA ASN A 154 7.18 43.70 12.99
C ASN A 154 6.29 44.97 12.98
N GLY A 155 4.99 44.76 13.13
CA GLY A 155 4.00 45.83 13.26
C GLY A 155 3.52 46.44 11.93
N LEU A 156 3.83 45.79 10.82
CA LEU A 156 3.22 45.98 9.51
C LEU A 156 3.32 44.67 8.72
N ASP A 157 2.20 44.11 8.30
CA ASP A 157 2.15 42.89 7.50
C ASP A 157 1.05 43.00 6.42
N LEU A 158 1.34 42.51 5.21
CA LEU A 158 0.38 42.30 4.13
C LEU A 158 -0.46 41.05 4.45
N THR A 159 -1.72 41.06 4.02
CA THR A 159 -2.61 39.89 4.11
C THR A 159 -3.18 39.51 2.75
N ILE A 160 -3.37 38.21 2.52
CA ILE A 160 -4.07 37.65 1.37
C ILE A 160 -5.22 36.79 1.89
N ASN A 161 -6.44 37.09 1.43
CA ASN A 161 -7.71 36.53 1.92
C ASN A 161 -8.00 36.71 3.43
N GLY A 162 -7.13 37.42 4.15
CA GLY A 162 -7.22 37.70 5.59
C GLY A 162 -5.97 37.27 6.35
N ASP A 163 -5.23 36.31 5.82
CA ASP A 163 -4.07 35.69 6.47
C ASP A 163 -2.75 36.34 6.03
N VAL A 164 -1.76 36.35 6.92
CA VAL A 164 -0.40 36.85 6.62
C VAL A 164 0.37 35.75 5.88
N PRO A 165 0.94 36.00 4.69
CA PRO A 165 1.72 35.00 3.97
C PRO A 165 2.98 34.57 4.73
N GLU A 166 3.51 33.37 4.42
CA GLU A 166 4.74 32.87 5.03
C GLU A 166 5.94 33.75 4.68
N LEU A 167 6.86 33.91 5.65
CA LEU A 167 8.14 34.60 5.45
C LEU A 167 9.22 33.57 5.11
N ASP A 168 9.96 33.78 4.03
CA ASP A 168 11.14 32.98 3.71
C ASP A 168 12.22 33.23 4.79
N PRO A 169 12.62 32.20 5.57
CA PRO A 169 13.56 32.37 6.68
C PRO A 169 15.00 32.67 6.22
N SER A 170 15.29 32.58 4.93
CA SER A 170 16.60 32.88 4.36
C SER A 170 16.77 34.34 3.92
N THR A 171 15.69 35.01 3.51
CA THR A 171 15.68 36.44 3.09
C THR A 171 14.99 37.37 4.09
N GLY A 172 14.00 36.88 4.83
CA GLY A 172 13.10 37.69 5.66
C GLY A 172 12.03 38.45 4.88
N ALA A 173 11.89 38.21 3.57
CA ALA A 173 10.78 38.66 2.74
C ALA A 173 9.60 37.67 2.81
N TYR A 174 8.46 37.99 2.19
CA TYR A 174 7.43 36.96 1.94
C TYR A 174 7.97 35.91 0.96
N ALA A 175 7.62 34.65 1.22
CA ALA A 175 7.89 33.55 0.31
C ALA A 175 7.04 33.69 -0.98
N LEU A 176 7.48 33.02 -2.05
CA LEU A 176 6.68 32.86 -3.27
C LEU A 176 5.38 32.13 -2.94
N ARG A 177 4.23 32.77 -3.20
CA ARG A 177 2.92 32.17 -2.92
C ARG A 177 2.26 31.67 -4.19
N TYR A 178 2.16 30.35 -4.32
CA TYR A 178 1.39 29.72 -5.39
C TYR A 178 -0.13 30.01 -5.23
N MET A 179 -0.83 30.06 -6.35
CA MET A 179 -2.30 30.19 -6.44
C MET A 179 -2.84 29.42 -7.65
N LYS A 180 -4.07 28.88 -7.55
CA LYS A 180 -4.74 28.25 -8.69
C LYS A 180 -4.97 29.28 -9.81
N SER A 181 -5.05 28.84 -11.05
CA SER A 181 -5.17 29.68 -12.24
C SER A 181 -6.64 30.00 -12.50
N ASP A 182 -6.98 31.29 -12.34
CA ASP A 182 -8.32 31.84 -12.05
C ASP A 182 -8.62 32.14 -10.56
N ALA A 183 -7.70 31.85 -9.63
CA ALA A 183 -7.88 32.19 -8.22
C ALA A 183 -8.12 33.70 -8.04
N THR A 184 -9.15 34.04 -7.26
CA THR A 184 -9.45 35.44 -6.90
C THR A 184 -8.92 35.72 -5.50
N LEU A 185 -7.91 36.56 -5.41
CA LEU A 185 -7.25 36.90 -4.15
C LEU A 185 -7.65 38.30 -3.68
N ASN A 186 -7.92 38.44 -2.38
CA ASN A 186 -8.26 39.69 -1.73
C ASN A 186 -7.06 40.16 -0.93
N PHE A 187 -6.47 41.30 -1.30
CA PHE A 187 -5.31 41.84 -0.60
C PHE A 187 -5.73 42.78 0.54
N GLY A 188 -4.89 42.88 1.56
CA GLY A 188 -5.10 43.75 2.70
C GLY A 188 -3.83 43.94 3.51
N PHE A 189 -3.93 44.58 4.67
CA PHE A 189 -2.80 44.74 5.58
C PHE A 189 -3.23 44.87 7.03
N THR A 190 -2.29 44.59 7.93
CA THR A 190 -2.37 44.90 9.36
C THR A 190 -1.22 45.81 9.76
N THR A 191 -1.40 46.60 10.81
CA THR A 191 -0.33 47.44 11.36
C THR A 191 -0.56 47.71 12.84
N SER A 192 0.52 48.04 13.56
CA SER A 192 0.49 48.44 14.96
C SER A 192 0.42 49.96 15.18
N THR A 193 0.46 50.78 14.12
CA THR A 193 0.21 52.22 14.25
C THR A 193 -1.29 52.53 14.37
N THR A 194 -1.59 53.67 15.00
CA THR A 194 -2.96 54.22 15.10
C THR A 194 -3.15 55.49 14.28
N SER A 195 -2.15 55.88 13.49
CA SER A 195 -2.27 56.94 12.49
C SER A 195 -3.18 56.53 11.33
N SER A 196 -3.81 57.51 10.69
CA SER A 196 -4.47 57.27 9.41
C SER A 196 -3.43 56.88 8.36
N LEU A 197 -3.75 55.84 7.58
CA LEU A 197 -2.95 55.37 6.46
C LEU A 197 -3.80 55.36 5.19
N HIS A 198 -3.15 55.72 4.09
CA HIS A 198 -3.59 55.53 2.71
C HIS A 198 -2.81 54.33 2.14
N ALA A 199 -3.43 53.56 1.26
CA ALA A 199 -2.83 52.36 0.67
C ALA A 199 -2.78 52.50 -0.86
N ASP A 200 -1.58 52.38 -1.40
CA ASP A 200 -1.29 52.43 -2.83
C ASP A 200 -0.72 51.07 -3.26
N TRP A 201 -1.55 50.31 -3.98
CA TRP A 201 -1.26 48.95 -4.42
C TRP A 201 -0.75 48.95 -5.86
N ILE A 202 0.51 48.58 -6.05
CA ILE A 202 1.15 48.44 -7.36
C ILE A 202 1.16 46.96 -7.74
N ILE A 203 0.86 46.66 -9.01
CA ILE A 203 0.99 45.33 -9.59
C ILE A 203 1.94 45.37 -10.80
N ASP A 204 2.96 44.51 -10.81
CA ASP A 204 3.80 44.22 -11.98
C ASP A 204 3.60 42.75 -12.37
N GLY A 205 3.39 42.46 -13.65
CA GLY A 205 3.04 41.12 -14.13
C GLY A 205 2.23 41.12 -15.44
N PRO A 206 1.70 39.97 -15.89
CA PRO A 206 0.98 39.85 -17.17
C PRO A 206 -0.34 40.62 -17.27
N THR A 207 -1.01 40.89 -16.15
CA THR A 207 -2.34 41.51 -16.10
C THR A 207 -2.46 42.53 -14.96
N ASN A 208 -3.32 43.52 -15.20
CA ASN A 208 -3.68 44.60 -14.29
C ASN A 208 -4.81 44.16 -13.32
N TRP A 209 -5.09 44.99 -12.31
CA TRP A 209 -6.20 44.80 -11.36
C TRP A 209 -7.58 44.58 -12.01
N ASP A 210 -7.81 45.09 -13.23
CA ASP A 210 -9.05 44.90 -14.00
C ASP A 210 -9.03 43.69 -14.96
N GLY A 211 -7.99 42.85 -14.88
CA GLY A 211 -7.77 41.69 -15.76
C GLY A 211 -7.27 42.03 -17.16
N SER A 212 -7.08 43.32 -17.51
CA SER A 212 -6.51 43.69 -18.80
C SER A 212 -5.01 43.38 -18.86
N SER A 213 -4.50 43.00 -20.04
CA SER A 213 -3.08 42.65 -20.20
C SER A 213 -2.17 43.87 -20.06
N LEU A 214 -1.16 43.76 -19.20
CA LEU A 214 -0.11 44.77 -19.08
C LEU A 214 0.96 44.58 -20.16
N ALA A 215 1.68 45.65 -20.46
CA ALA A 215 2.88 45.60 -21.28
C ALA A 215 4.12 45.47 -20.39
N ASN A 216 5.17 44.80 -20.86
CA ASN A 216 6.41 44.61 -20.09
C ASN A 216 6.98 45.97 -19.60
N GLY A 217 7.18 46.10 -18.28
CA GLY A 217 7.62 47.34 -17.64
C GLY A 217 6.53 48.41 -17.45
N VAL A 218 5.25 48.03 -17.51
CA VAL A 218 4.10 48.89 -17.18
C VAL A 218 3.33 48.26 -16.04
N THR A 219 3.25 48.95 -14.91
CA THR A 219 2.53 48.48 -13.71
C THR A 219 1.08 48.97 -13.68
N GLY A 220 0.23 48.22 -12.98
CA GLY A 220 -1.10 48.65 -12.55
C GLY A 220 -1.07 49.33 -11.18
N HIS A 221 -2.11 50.11 -10.86
CA HIS A 221 -2.25 50.82 -9.58
C HIS A 221 -3.70 50.79 -9.08
N SER A 222 -3.88 50.60 -7.77
CA SER A 222 -5.16 50.76 -7.06
C SER A 222 -4.97 51.54 -5.75
N THR A 223 -5.97 52.34 -5.39
CA THR A 223 -6.05 53.12 -4.12
C THR A 223 -7.11 52.55 -3.17
N GLU A 224 -7.60 51.34 -3.44
CA GLU A 224 -8.53 50.66 -2.55
C GLU A 224 -7.80 50.11 -1.33
N ASN A 225 -8.38 50.23 -0.14
CA ASN A 225 -7.76 49.69 1.09
C ASN A 225 -7.58 48.16 1.06
N SER A 226 -8.35 47.46 0.22
CA SER A 226 -8.32 46.00 0.09
C SER A 226 -8.78 45.59 -1.32
N PRO A 227 -7.91 45.71 -2.35
CA PRO A 227 -8.27 45.36 -3.71
C PRO A 227 -8.41 43.85 -3.88
N SER A 228 -9.20 43.44 -4.85
CA SER A 228 -9.44 42.04 -5.18
C SER A 228 -9.32 41.83 -6.68
N MET A 229 -8.64 40.76 -7.11
CA MET A 229 -8.52 40.43 -8.53
C MET A 229 -8.39 38.94 -8.79
N THR A 230 -8.80 38.53 -9.99
CA THR A 230 -8.73 37.17 -10.53
C THR A 230 -7.41 36.99 -11.29
N PHE A 231 -6.56 36.06 -10.86
CA PHE A 231 -5.25 35.82 -11.46
C PHE A 231 -5.34 34.85 -12.62
N CYS A 232 -5.50 35.39 -13.82
CA CYS A 232 -5.47 34.61 -15.06
C CYS A 232 -4.80 35.42 -16.19
N LYS A 233 -3.79 34.82 -16.82
CA LYS A 233 -3.33 35.18 -18.16
C LYS A 233 -3.92 34.16 -19.13
N ALA A 234 -4.81 34.58 -20.02
CA ALA A 234 -5.57 33.65 -20.85
C ALA A 234 -4.69 32.80 -21.77
N ASP A 235 -4.79 31.47 -21.63
CA ASP A 235 -4.23 30.47 -22.54
C ASP A 235 -5.26 29.37 -22.82
N LEU A 236 -5.77 29.35 -24.05
CA LEU A 236 -6.78 28.39 -24.51
C LEU A 236 -6.24 26.98 -24.76
N ALA A 237 -4.93 26.75 -24.56
CA ALA A 237 -4.33 25.41 -24.53
C ALA A 237 -4.26 24.81 -23.11
N SER A 238 -4.44 25.63 -22.07
CA SER A 238 -4.45 25.18 -20.67
C SER A 238 -5.80 24.59 -20.26
N GLN A 239 -5.80 23.63 -19.33
CA GLN A 239 -6.98 22.96 -18.79
C GLN A 239 -7.94 23.94 -18.10
N THR A 240 -7.39 24.93 -17.38
CA THR A 240 -8.13 26.03 -16.73
C THR A 240 -8.41 27.21 -17.66
N GLY A 241 -7.91 27.20 -18.90
CA GLY A 241 -7.95 28.36 -19.80
C GLY A 241 -6.99 29.49 -19.42
N CYS A 242 -6.13 29.27 -18.43
CA CYS A 242 -5.21 30.23 -17.84
C CYS A 242 -3.78 29.63 -17.78
N ALA A 243 -2.76 30.45 -18.04
CA ALA A 243 -1.37 29.99 -18.12
C ALA A 243 -0.73 29.74 -16.75
N GLN A 244 0.02 28.63 -16.65
CA GLN A 244 0.85 28.24 -15.50
C GLN A 244 2.21 28.94 -15.51
N GLY A 245 2.84 29.07 -14.35
CA GLY A 245 4.19 29.66 -14.18
C GLY A 245 4.24 31.16 -14.42
N GLU A 246 3.10 31.85 -14.42
CA GLU A 246 3.03 33.30 -14.58
C GLU A 246 3.10 33.97 -13.22
N GLN A 247 3.94 35.00 -13.09
CA GLN A 247 4.21 35.68 -11.83
C GLN A 247 3.70 37.12 -11.83
N TRP A 248 3.16 37.56 -10.69
CA TRP A 248 2.86 38.95 -10.41
C TRP A 248 3.54 39.37 -9.11
N VAL A 249 4.19 40.53 -9.11
CA VAL A 249 4.71 41.17 -7.90
C VAL A 249 3.67 42.19 -7.43
N ILE A 250 3.15 41.98 -6.22
CA ILE A 250 2.16 42.84 -5.57
C ILE A 250 2.87 43.67 -4.51
N THR A 251 3.06 44.95 -4.77
CA THR A 251 3.73 45.89 -3.87
C THR A 251 2.70 46.77 -3.18
N LEU A 252 2.65 46.70 -1.86
CA LEU A 252 1.90 47.62 -1.02
C LEU A 252 2.82 48.79 -0.61
N MET A 253 2.44 50.00 -0.99
CA MET A 253 2.92 51.23 -0.35
C MET A 253 1.86 51.74 0.63
N LEU A 254 2.27 52.08 1.85
CA LEU A 254 1.41 52.70 2.86
C LEU A 254 1.94 54.08 3.21
N HIS A 255 1.06 55.08 3.22
CA HIS A 255 1.41 56.47 3.49
C HIS A 255 0.55 57.09 4.59
N THR A 256 1.18 57.86 5.47
CA THR A 256 0.49 58.73 6.44
C THR A 256 0.15 60.10 5.84
N ASP A 257 -0.80 60.83 6.44
CA ASP A 257 -1.13 62.22 6.04
C ASP A 257 0.08 63.18 6.01
N ASP A 258 1.09 62.93 6.86
CA ASP A 258 2.33 63.72 6.93
C ASP A 258 3.37 63.31 5.85
N GLY A 259 3.15 62.19 5.14
CA GLY A 259 4.04 61.68 4.11
C GLY A 259 5.08 60.66 4.56
N HIS A 260 4.97 60.08 5.76
CA HIS A 260 5.78 58.91 6.11
C HIS A 260 5.27 57.69 5.35
N ALA A 261 6.17 57.00 4.66
CA ALA A 261 5.87 55.82 3.87
C ALA A 261 6.52 54.54 4.41
N ARG A 262 5.89 53.40 4.10
CA ARG A 262 6.44 52.04 4.17
C ARG A 262 6.11 51.29 2.89
N THR A 263 6.94 50.31 2.54
CA THR A 263 6.76 49.47 1.35
C THR A 263 7.06 48.03 1.73
N ILE A 264 6.19 47.10 1.30
CA ILE A 264 6.36 45.65 1.39
C ILE A 264 5.77 45.02 0.12
N ASP A 265 6.33 43.91 -0.33
CA ASP A 265 5.95 43.24 -1.58
C ASP A 265 5.92 41.71 -1.43
N ILE A 266 5.13 41.07 -2.30
CA ILE A 266 5.03 39.61 -2.41
C ILE A 266 4.90 39.20 -3.89
N THR A 267 5.58 38.13 -4.27
CA THR A 267 5.36 37.47 -5.56
C THR A 267 4.31 36.38 -5.42
N VAL A 268 3.31 36.41 -6.29
CA VAL A 268 2.33 35.32 -6.47
C VAL A 268 2.52 34.66 -7.83
N GLU A 269 2.35 33.33 -7.92
CA GLU A 269 2.53 32.55 -9.15
C GLU A 269 1.32 31.64 -9.43
N THR A 270 0.80 31.63 -10.67
CA THR A 270 -0.18 30.61 -11.09
C THR A 270 0.49 29.25 -11.18
N ASN A 271 0.13 28.31 -10.30
CA ASN A 271 0.75 27.00 -10.27
C ASN A 271 -0.22 25.98 -9.65
N ASP A 272 -1.09 25.40 -10.47
CA ASP A 272 -2.30 24.72 -10.00
C ASP A 272 -2.01 23.45 -9.19
N ILE A 273 -0.79 22.92 -9.28
CA ILE A 273 -0.29 21.80 -8.47
C ILE A 273 0.13 22.30 -7.08
N TYR A 274 1.14 23.17 -6.98
CA TYR A 274 1.67 23.63 -5.68
C TYR A 274 0.78 24.67 -4.97
N ALA A 275 -0.24 25.20 -5.66
CA ALA A 275 -1.29 26.02 -5.07
C ALA A 275 -2.36 25.16 -4.39
N ASP A 276 -1.93 24.32 -3.46
CA ASP A 276 -2.76 23.40 -2.71
C ASP A 276 -3.18 24.06 -1.39
N GLU A 277 -4.50 24.19 -1.15
CA GLU A 277 -5.06 24.85 0.05
C GLU A 277 -5.39 23.83 1.15
N PHE A 278 -5.83 22.63 0.79
CA PHE A 278 -6.33 21.63 1.73
C PHE A 278 -5.21 20.67 2.20
N ARG A 279 -5.55 19.40 2.38
CA ARG A 279 -4.68 18.24 2.62
C ARG A 279 -5.46 17.02 2.11
N PRO A 280 -4.79 16.01 1.55
CA PRO A 280 -5.47 14.81 1.12
C PRO A 280 -6.04 14.04 2.32
N GLU A 281 -7.20 13.43 2.11
CA GLU A 281 -7.86 12.54 3.06
C GLU A 281 -7.54 11.09 2.69
N ALA A 282 -6.97 10.34 3.63
CA ALA A 282 -6.72 8.91 3.47
C ALA A 282 -7.99 8.12 3.84
N ASP A 283 -8.56 7.43 2.85
CA ASP A 283 -9.59 6.43 3.07
C ASP A 283 -9.11 5.06 2.60
N ALA A 284 -9.43 4.02 3.36
CA ALA A 284 -8.97 2.66 3.13
C ALA A 284 -9.93 1.64 3.73
N VAL A 285 -10.21 0.59 2.98
CA VAL A 285 -11.04 -0.54 3.40
C VAL A 285 -10.35 -1.87 3.11
N ILE A 286 -10.82 -2.93 3.76
CA ILE A 286 -10.49 -4.29 3.34
C ILE A 286 -11.27 -4.59 2.07
N ASP A 287 -10.57 -4.95 0.99
CA ASP A 287 -11.22 -5.55 -0.18
C ASP A 287 -11.60 -7.00 0.18
N ILE A 288 -12.88 -7.21 0.49
CA ILE A 288 -13.43 -8.51 0.89
C ILE A 288 -13.74 -9.32 -0.36
N ARG A 289 -12.96 -10.38 -0.56
CA ARG A 289 -13.06 -11.29 -1.72
C ARG A 289 -13.59 -12.67 -1.32
N THR A 290 -14.24 -13.35 -2.26
CA THR A 290 -14.92 -14.65 -2.05
C THR A 290 -13.97 -15.81 -1.68
N ASP A 291 -12.65 -15.63 -1.78
CA ASP A 291 -11.63 -16.58 -1.36
C ASP A 291 -11.22 -16.46 0.12
N TYR A 292 -11.65 -15.39 0.81
CA TYR A 292 -11.38 -15.18 2.23
C TYR A 292 -12.48 -14.43 3.01
N GLU A 293 -13.69 -14.26 2.47
CA GLU A 293 -14.78 -13.54 3.14
C GLU A 293 -15.16 -14.13 4.52
N ASP A 294 -15.20 -15.47 4.64
CA ASP A 294 -15.41 -16.17 5.93
C ASP A 294 -14.22 -16.03 6.91
N ASN A 295 -13.03 -15.70 6.41
CA ASN A 295 -11.81 -15.58 7.21
C ASN A 295 -11.64 -14.17 7.84
N VAL A 296 -12.45 -13.18 7.45
CA VAL A 296 -12.36 -11.78 7.94
C VAL A 296 -13.62 -11.41 8.70
N GLN A 297 -13.51 -11.19 10.01
CA GLN A 297 -14.65 -10.89 10.88
C GLN A 297 -14.49 -9.53 11.54
N PHE A 298 -15.44 -8.61 11.35
CA PHE A 298 -15.49 -7.37 12.15
C PHE A 298 -15.83 -7.71 13.62
N ILE A 299 -14.96 -7.32 14.56
CA ILE A 299 -15.11 -7.64 16.00
C ILE A 299 -15.36 -6.40 16.89
N GLY A 300 -15.23 -5.19 16.37
CA GLY A 300 -15.59 -3.95 17.06
C GLY A 300 -14.83 -2.72 16.59
N THR A 301 -15.03 -1.58 17.24
CA THR A 301 -14.28 -0.34 16.98
C THR A 301 -13.33 0.02 18.12
N LYS A 302 -12.31 0.83 17.81
CA LYS A 302 -11.27 1.26 18.72
C LYS A 302 -11.00 2.76 18.60
N THR A 303 -11.46 3.53 19.59
CA THR A 303 -11.25 4.97 19.64
C THR A 303 -9.77 5.33 19.87
N VAL A 304 -9.18 6.08 18.95
CA VAL A 304 -7.83 6.67 19.06
C VAL A 304 -7.90 8.14 18.68
N ALA A 305 -7.46 9.02 19.59
CA ALA A 305 -7.51 10.48 19.42
C ALA A 305 -8.90 11.09 19.11
N ASN A 306 -9.97 10.41 19.56
CA ASN A 306 -11.39 10.70 19.28
C ASN A 306 -11.89 10.37 17.86
N ALA A 307 -11.08 9.68 17.04
CA ALA A 307 -11.55 8.96 15.86
C ALA A 307 -11.74 7.47 16.19
N ASP A 308 -12.80 6.85 15.70
CA ASP A 308 -13.04 5.41 15.84
C ASP A 308 -12.48 4.68 14.61
N TRP A 309 -11.82 3.55 14.86
CA TRP A 309 -11.17 2.73 13.83
C TRP A 309 -11.60 1.27 13.96
N ASP A 310 -11.80 0.58 12.85
CA ASP A 310 -12.31 -0.79 12.86
C ASP A 310 -11.25 -1.81 13.30
N VAL A 311 -11.73 -2.80 14.06
CA VAL A 311 -10.95 -3.96 14.52
C VAL A 311 -11.52 -5.21 13.87
N HIS A 312 -10.69 -5.88 13.08
CA HIS A 312 -11.01 -7.11 12.39
C HIS A 312 -10.26 -8.30 13.00
N ARG A 313 -10.90 -9.46 13.04
CA ARG A 313 -10.24 -10.75 13.26
C ARG A 313 -9.90 -11.37 11.90
N ILE A 314 -8.68 -11.87 11.78
CA ILE A 314 -8.18 -12.62 10.63
C ILE A 314 -7.97 -14.08 11.06
N ILE A 315 -8.71 -15.00 10.44
CA ILE A 315 -8.55 -16.45 10.62
C ILE A 315 -7.60 -16.95 9.54
N LEU A 316 -6.43 -17.46 9.93
CA LEU A 316 -5.45 -18.01 8.97
C LEU A 316 -5.97 -19.27 8.28
N GLN A 317 -5.45 -19.58 7.10
CA GLN A 317 -5.68 -20.84 6.38
C GLN A 317 -4.40 -21.70 6.45
N GLY A 318 -4.55 -23.00 6.65
CA GLY A 318 -3.45 -23.97 6.77
C GLY A 318 -3.03 -24.28 8.22
N GLU A 319 -2.24 -25.33 8.39
CA GLU A 319 -1.86 -25.88 9.70
C GLU A 319 -0.48 -25.39 10.20
N GLY A 320 -0.38 -25.17 11.51
CA GLY A 320 0.90 -24.93 12.20
C GLY A 320 1.66 -23.69 11.71
N ASP A 321 2.99 -23.83 11.62
CA ASP A 321 3.89 -22.74 11.22
C ASP A 321 3.76 -22.32 9.74
N GLU A 322 3.09 -23.12 8.91
CA GLU A 322 2.86 -22.82 7.49
C GLU A 322 1.64 -21.92 7.27
N ALA A 323 0.72 -21.84 8.25
CA ALA A 323 -0.52 -21.06 8.17
C ALA A 323 -0.30 -19.61 7.72
N GLU A 324 -1.14 -19.13 6.80
CA GLU A 324 -1.10 -17.74 6.31
C GLU A 324 -2.46 -17.29 5.77
N LEU A 325 -2.61 -15.97 5.57
CA LEU A 325 -3.68 -15.41 4.75
C LEU A 325 -3.20 -14.12 4.09
N VAL A 326 -3.50 -13.95 2.80
CA VAL A 326 -3.26 -12.68 2.07
C VAL A 326 -4.55 -11.89 2.00
N ILE A 327 -4.56 -10.70 2.57
CA ILE A 327 -5.67 -9.75 2.55
C ILE A 327 -5.32 -8.58 1.64
N HIS A 328 -6.28 -8.13 0.84
CA HIS A 328 -6.15 -6.96 -0.03
C HIS A 328 -6.84 -5.75 0.60
N PHE A 329 -6.35 -4.57 0.24
CA PHE A 329 -6.81 -3.28 0.73
C PHE A 329 -7.04 -2.35 -0.45
N ASP A 330 -8.23 -1.78 -0.51
CA ASP A 330 -8.63 -0.74 -1.45
C ASP A 330 -8.50 0.61 -0.72
N ALA A 331 -7.76 1.54 -1.33
CA ALA A 331 -7.64 2.92 -0.85
C ALA A 331 -7.98 3.95 -1.95
N SER A 332 -8.67 3.55 -3.02
CA SER A 332 -9.10 4.40 -4.13
C SER A 332 -10.07 5.51 -3.70
N GLY A 333 -10.72 5.36 -2.54
CA GLY A 333 -11.50 6.39 -1.86
C GLY A 333 -10.68 7.55 -1.29
N SER A 334 -9.36 7.42 -1.19
CA SER A 334 -8.47 8.52 -0.79
C SER A 334 -8.48 9.63 -1.85
N GLN A 335 -8.53 10.89 -1.40
CA GLN A 335 -8.73 12.04 -2.28
C GLN A 335 -8.11 13.33 -1.73
N ASP A 336 -7.62 14.21 -2.61
CA ASP A 336 -7.43 15.63 -2.31
C ASP A 336 -8.61 16.48 -2.81
N GLN A 337 -8.96 17.51 -2.05
CA GLN A 337 -10.17 18.31 -2.28
C GLN A 337 -9.97 19.41 -3.35
N ASP A 338 -8.75 19.89 -3.56
CA ASP A 338 -8.42 20.89 -4.59
C ASP A 338 -7.51 20.35 -5.71
N ALA A 339 -7.59 19.02 -5.90
CA ALA A 339 -7.10 18.30 -7.07
C ALA A 339 -7.76 18.79 -8.38
N LEU A 340 -6.98 18.81 -9.46
CA LEU A 340 -7.42 19.28 -10.78
C LEU A 340 -8.07 18.17 -11.61
N GLU A 341 -7.60 16.94 -11.43
CA GLU A 341 -8.01 15.74 -12.17
C GLU A 341 -7.72 14.49 -11.33
N GLY A 342 -8.53 13.43 -11.51
CA GLY A 342 -8.44 12.21 -10.70
C GLY A 342 -8.84 12.45 -9.23
N ASN A 343 -8.16 11.76 -8.32
CA ASN A 343 -8.26 11.92 -6.87
C ASN A 343 -7.09 12.75 -6.27
N GLY A 344 -6.15 13.23 -7.10
CA GLY A 344 -5.02 14.07 -6.66
C GLY A 344 -3.91 13.35 -5.86
N ILE A 345 -4.01 12.02 -5.65
CA ILE A 345 -3.04 11.26 -4.85
C ILE A 345 -1.86 10.81 -5.72
N GLU A 346 -0.65 11.25 -5.36
CA GLU A 346 0.62 10.90 -6.02
C GLU A 346 1.19 9.58 -5.48
N SER A 347 1.05 9.31 -4.17
CA SER A 347 1.52 8.07 -3.54
C SER A 347 0.80 7.69 -2.25
N TYR A 348 0.86 6.40 -1.93
CA TYR A 348 0.24 5.75 -0.77
C TYR A 348 1.34 5.08 0.07
N GLU A 349 1.50 5.47 1.33
CA GLU A 349 2.44 4.90 2.30
C GLU A 349 1.68 4.02 3.29
N TRP A 350 1.79 2.70 3.10
CA TRP A 350 1.24 1.68 3.99
C TRP A 350 2.26 1.28 5.05
N LYS A 351 1.86 1.27 6.32
CA LYS A 351 2.77 0.99 7.44
C LYS A 351 2.21 -0.03 8.41
N VAL A 352 2.85 -1.19 8.52
CA VAL A 352 2.45 -2.30 9.39
C VAL A 352 3.28 -2.28 10.68
N LEU A 353 2.61 -2.21 11.82
CA LEU A 353 3.23 -2.14 13.14
C LEU A 353 2.65 -3.22 14.07
N PHE A 354 3.52 -3.74 14.94
CA PHE A 354 3.17 -4.74 15.97
C PHE A 354 2.74 -6.12 15.42
N ASP A 355 3.14 -6.46 14.18
CA ASP A 355 3.04 -7.83 13.67
C ASP A 355 4.07 -8.74 14.34
N ALA A 356 3.62 -9.57 15.28
CA ALA A 356 4.42 -10.55 16.01
C ALA A 356 3.53 -11.61 16.68
N PRO A 357 4.05 -12.83 16.94
CA PRO A 357 3.32 -13.85 17.69
C PRO A 357 2.98 -13.39 19.10
N TYR A 358 1.86 -13.86 19.65
CA TYR A 358 1.44 -13.47 20.99
C TYR A 358 2.52 -13.71 22.06
N GLY A 359 2.81 -12.67 22.84
CA GLY A 359 3.83 -12.70 23.89
C GLY A 359 5.26 -12.43 23.41
N ASP A 360 5.52 -12.43 22.10
CA ASP A 360 6.77 -11.89 21.56
C ASP A 360 6.77 -10.36 21.67
N ASN A 361 7.92 -9.80 22.01
CA ASN A 361 8.15 -8.36 22.14
C ASN A 361 9.43 -7.93 21.38
N SER A 362 9.89 -8.75 20.42
CA SER A 362 11.09 -8.52 19.62
C SER A 362 10.83 -7.90 18.23
N PHE A 363 9.60 -7.45 17.99
CA PHE A 363 9.19 -6.72 16.79
C PHE A 363 9.76 -5.29 16.72
N ASP A 364 9.81 -4.75 15.50
CA ASP A 364 10.14 -3.35 15.29
C ASP A 364 8.99 -2.44 15.77
N LEU A 365 9.34 -1.39 16.53
CA LEU A 365 8.42 -0.38 17.02
C LEU A 365 8.13 0.70 15.96
N ASP A 366 9.07 0.92 15.04
CA ASP A 366 8.91 1.83 13.90
C ASP A 366 8.14 1.15 12.75
N GLY A 367 8.17 -0.19 12.69
CA GLY A 367 7.35 -1.02 11.79
C GLY A 367 7.88 -1.18 10.37
N HIS A 368 7.12 -1.87 9.52
CA HIS A 368 7.45 -2.09 8.11
C HIS A 368 6.64 -1.14 7.21
N GLU A 369 7.29 -0.54 6.22
CA GLU A 369 6.76 0.54 5.39
C GLU A 369 6.80 0.14 3.91
N PHE A 370 5.71 0.43 3.18
CA PHE A 370 5.50 0.05 1.79
C PHE A 370 4.90 1.24 1.02
N THR A 371 5.63 1.79 0.05
CA THR A 371 5.18 2.93 -0.75
C THR A 371 4.70 2.48 -2.13
N GLN A 372 3.46 2.80 -2.47
CA GLN A 372 2.87 2.60 -3.80
C GLN A 372 2.72 3.97 -4.50
N THR A 373 2.81 4.02 -5.83
CA THR A 373 2.53 5.25 -6.61
C THR A 373 1.05 5.36 -6.97
N ALA A 374 0.62 6.52 -7.48
CA ALA A 374 -0.71 6.76 -8.05
C ALA A 374 -1.20 5.66 -9.00
N ALA A 375 -0.29 4.99 -9.73
CA ALA A 375 -0.60 3.89 -10.64
C ALA A 375 -1.11 2.60 -9.96
N SER A 376 -1.13 2.55 -8.62
CA SER A 376 -1.81 1.51 -7.84
C SER A 376 -3.30 1.80 -7.60
N ASP A 377 -3.74 3.05 -7.74
CA ASP A 377 -5.05 3.53 -7.27
C ASP A 377 -5.36 3.17 -5.80
N GLY A 378 -4.31 3.06 -4.98
CA GLY A 378 -4.39 2.66 -3.58
C GLY A 378 -4.31 1.14 -3.32
N GLU A 379 -4.45 0.30 -4.35
CA GLU A 379 -4.42 -1.17 -4.21
C GLU A 379 -3.12 -1.66 -3.56
N TRP A 380 -3.28 -2.42 -2.49
CA TRP A 380 -2.19 -3.03 -1.75
C TRP A 380 -2.63 -4.36 -1.11
N SER A 381 -1.69 -5.19 -0.68
CA SER A 381 -2.01 -6.42 0.03
C SER A 381 -0.96 -6.79 1.07
N TYR A 382 -1.42 -7.45 2.14
CA TYR A 382 -0.58 -7.89 3.24
C TYR A 382 -0.80 -9.37 3.55
N LYS A 383 0.28 -10.05 3.97
CA LYS A 383 0.24 -11.46 4.34
C LYS A 383 0.36 -11.64 5.86
N PHE A 384 -0.75 -11.97 6.49
CA PHE A 384 -0.80 -12.33 7.90
C PHE A 384 -0.25 -13.75 8.12
N LYS A 385 0.47 -13.93 9.23
CA LYS A 385 1.04 -15.21 9.70
C LYS A 385 1.07 -15.35 11.21
N ASN A 386 1.41 -14.26 11.91
CA ASN A 386 1.63 -14.32 13.34
C ASN A 386 0.32 -14.33 14.11
N VAL A 387 -0.01 -15.44 14.77
CA VAL A 387 -1.15 -15.53 15.69
C VAL A 387 -0.96 -14.57 16.86
N THR A 388 -1.88 -13.62 17.03
CA THR A 388 -1.79 -12.56 18.06
C THR A 388 -2.66 -12.82 19.29
N VAL A 389 -3.24 -14.02 19.43
CA VAL A 389 -3.96 -14.48 20.63
C VAL A 389 -3.15 -15.48 21.44
N ASP A 390 -3.39 -15.54 22.75
CA ASP A 390 -2.83 -16.59 23.61
C ASP A 390 -3.46 -17.97 23.35
N SER A 391 -2.86 -19.03 23.88
CA SER A 391 -3.32 -20.41 23.69
C SER A 391 -4.70 -20.74 24.29
N THR A 392 -5.31 -19.82 25.04
CA THR A 392 -6.70 -19.89 25.50
C THR A 392 -7.67 -18.97 24.74
N GLY A 393 -7.15 -18.10 23.86
CA GLY A 393 -7.95 -17.10 23.14
C GLY A 393 -8.58 -16.02 24.02
N THR A 394 -8.10 -15.83 25.26
CA THR A 394 -8.70 -14.87 26.23
C THR A 394 -7.96 -13.55 26.32
N THR A 395 -6.75 -13.47 25.75
CA THR A 395 -5.93 -12.27 25.64
C THR A 395 -5.35 -12.13 24.25
N GLU A 396 -5.35 -10.91 23.73
CA GLU A 396 -4.96 -10.56 22.37
C GLU A 396 -3.95 -9.40 22.35
N SER A 397 -3.00 -9.46 21.42
CA SER A 397 -2.33 -8.29 20.85
C SER A 397 -2.96 -7.95 19.50
N GLN A 398 -2.77 -6.72 19.04
CA GLN A 398 -3.35 -6.20 17.80
C GLN A 398 -2.27 -5.64 16.90
N ILE A 399 -2.19 -6.18 15.68
CA ILE A 399 -1.46 -5.57 14.58
C ILE A 399 -2.18 -4.28 14.21
N ARG A 400 -1.43 -3.24 13.85
CA ARG A 400 -1.96 -1.99 13.31
C ARG A 400 -1.41 -1.77 11.92
N ILE A 401 -2.28 -1.49 10.98
CA ILE A 401 -1.90 -0.91 9.68
C ILE A 401 -2.28 0.56 9.72
N GLU A 402 -1.37 1.45 9.36
CA GLU A 402 -1.63 2.87 9.14
C GLU A 402 -1.42 3.18 7.65
N LEU A 403 -2.27 4.04 7.08
CA LEU A 403 -2.07 4.63 5.75
C LEU A 403 -1.85 6.14 5.90
N ILE A 404 -0.86 6.65 5.16
CA ILE A 404 -0.72 8.06 4.80
C ILE A 404 -0.80 8.16 3.27
N VAL A 405 -1.53 9.12 2.74
CA VAL A 405 -1.45 9.48 1.32
C VAL A 405 -0.77 10.83 1.13
N TYR A 406 -0.08 10.97 0.01
CA TYR A 406 0.60 12.19 -0.41
C TYR A 406 0.06 12.64 -1.76
N ASP A 407 -0.25 13.92 -1.88
CA ASP A 407 -0.67 14.60 -3.11
C ASP A 407 0.52 15.02 -3.99
N SER A 408 0.23 15.49 -5.20
CA SER A 408 1.26 15.98 -6.15
C SER A 408 1.91 17.32 -5.74
N ALA A 409 1.43 18.02 -4.71
CA ALA A 409 2.10 19.19 -4.13
C ALA A 409 3.13 18.80 -3.06
N GLY A 410 3.05 17.58 -2.52
CA GLY A 410 3.90 17.04 -1.47
C GLY A 410 3.40 17.31 -0.05
N LYS A 411 2.13 17.68 0.14
CA LYS A 411 1.46 17.56 1.44
C LYS A 411 1.13 16.08 1.71
N PHE A 412 0.56 15.82 2.88
CA PHE A 412 0.25 14.49 3.35
C PHE A 412 -0.97 14.48 4.27
N SER A 413 -1.66 13.34 4.31
CA SER A 413 -2.89 13.16 5.06
C SER A 413 -2.68 13.05 6.57
N GLU A 414 -3.78 13.17 7.33
CA GLU A 414 -3.84 12.52 8.64
C GLU A 414 -3.82 11.00 8.49
N LYS A 415 -3.44 10.30 9.56
CA LYS A 415 -3.26 8.84 9.55
C LYS A 415 -4.60 8.08 9.61
N HIS A 416 -4.97 7.43 8.52
CA HIS A 416 -5.97 6.37 8.52
C HIS A 416 -5.43 5.13 9.24
N ARG A 417 -6.28 4.37 9.95
CA ARG A 417 -5.84 3.18 10.72
C ARG A 417 -6.81 2.01 10.66
N MET A 418 -6.26 0.80 10.56
CA MET A 418 -6.99 -0.46 10.75
C MET A 418 -6.28 -1.33 11.80
N TYR A 419 -7.04 -2.11 12.55
CA TYR A 419 -6.52 -3.00 13.59
C TYR A 419 -6.91 -4.46 13.36
N PHE A 420 -5.98 -5.38 13.61
CA PHE A 420 -6.16 -6.80 13.31
C PHE A 420 -5.77 -7.69 14.49
N VAL A 421 -6.63 -8.66 14.80
CA VAL A 421 -6.36 -9.79 15.71
C VAL A 421 -6.25 -11.05 14.87
N VAL A 422 -5.11 -11.73 14.89
CA VAL A 422 -4.86 -12.90 14.04
C VAL A 422 -5.02 -14.18 14.86
N VAL A 423 -5.76 -15.15 14.33
CA VAL A 423 -6.08 -16.42 14.98
C VAL A 423 -5.82 -17.60 14.03
N PRO A 424 -5.50 -18.81 14.53
CA PRO A 424 -5.29 -19.98 13.67
C PRO A 424 -6.60 -20.45 13.01
N GLU A 425 -6.49 -21.33 12.01
CA GLU A 425 -7.62 -22.02 11.42
C GLU A 425 -8.41 -22.81 12.50
N GLY A 426 -9.75 -22.81 12.43
CA GLY A 426 -10.60 -23.46 13.44
C GLY A 426 -10.66 -22.75 14.80
N PHE A 427 -10.23 -21.47 14.90
CA PHE A 427 -10.32 -20.73 16.16
C PHE A 427 -11.77 -20.35 16.50
N GLY A 428 -12.20 -20.76 17.70
CA GLY A 428 -13.56 -20.52 18.21
C GLY A 428 -14.58 -21.59 17.83
N ASP A 429 -14.12 -22.67 17.20
CA ASP A 429 -14.92 -23.81 16.75
C ASP A 429 -15.14 -24.84 17.89
N GLU A 430 -16.27 -25.58 17.86
CA GLU A 430 -16.64 -26.51 18.95
C GLU A 430 -16.43 -27.99 18.55
N PRO A 431 -15.83 -28.83 19.41
CA PRO A 431 -15.55 -30.22 19.07
C PRO A 431 -16.85 -31.05 18.93
N PRO A 432 -16.99 -31.89 17.88
CA PRO A 432 -18.21 -32.64 17.62
C PRO A 432 -18.68 -33.50 18.79
N GLU A 433 -19.94 -33.33 19.22
CA GLU A 433 -20.59 -34.24 20.16
C GLU A 433 -21.45 -35.27 19.41
N LEU A 434 -21.25 -36.56 19.74
CA LEU A 434 -21.90 -37.69 19.07
C LEU A 434 -22.63 -38.57 20.09
N GLN A 435 -23.94 -38.73 19.89
CA GLN A 435 -24.75 -39.76 20.53
C GLN A 435 -24.54 -41.09 19.82
N TRP A 436 -24.13 -42.12 20.55
CA TRP A 436 -23.99 -43.49 20.03
C TRP A 436 -25.05 -44.40 20.65
N ASN A 437 -25.95 -44.96 19.81
CA ASN A 437 -27.09 -45.73 20.30
C ASN A 437 -26.69 -47.13 20.81
N ASN A 438 -25.65 -47.75 20.24
CA ASN A 438 -25.26 -49.13 20.56
C ASN A 438 -24.45 -49.27 21.85
N VAL A 439 -24.18 -48.20 22.60
CA VAL A 439 -23.44 -48.26 23.88
C VAL A 439 -24.07 -49.24 24.88
N ALA A 440 -25.39 -49.43 24.81
CA ALA A 440 -26.12 -50.40 25.63
C ALA A 440 -25.82 -51.89 25.31
N LEU A 441 -25.16 -52.20 24.19
CA LEU A 441 -24.74 -53.55 23.82
C LEU A 441 -23.40 -53.96 24.45
N ASN A 442 -22.70 -53.04 25.13
CA ASN A 442 -21.39 -53.32 25.73
C ASN A 442 -21.47 -54.39 26.83
N ASN A 443 -20.64 -55.44 26.73
CA ASN A 443 -20.66 -56.64 27.56
C ASN A 443 -22.05 -57.34 27.56
N THR A 444 -22.71 -57.39 26.41
CA THR A 444 -23.93 -58.19 26.19
C THR A 444 -23.69 -59.38 25.27
N ARG A 445 -24.52 -60.44 25.42
CA ARG A 445 -24.55 -61.60 24.51
C ARG A 445 -25.12 -61.15 23.16
N PHE A 446 -24.31 -61.16 22.11
CA PHE A 446 -24.73 -60.88 20.74
C PHE A 446 -24.82 -62.19 19.92
N ILE A 447 -25.81 -62.31 19.04
CA ILE A 447 -26.07 -63.55 18.26
C ILE A 447 -26.48 -63.30 16.80
N ASP A 448 -26.60 -62.05 16.35
CA ASP A 448 -26.99 -61.75 14.97
C ASP A 448 -25.78 -61.76 14.02
N ASP A 449 -26.00 -62.02 12.73
CA ASP A 449 -24.94 -62.07 11.72
C ASP A 449 -24.34 -60.69 11.40
N ASN A 450 -25.10 -59.62 11.61
CA ASN A 450 -24.71 -58.24 11.31
C ASN A 450 -24.95 -57.34 12.53
N ILE A 451 -24.09 -56.34 12.74
CA ILE A 451 -24.32 -55.24 13.67
C ILE A 451 -24.48 -53.91 12.94
N THR A 452 -25.64 -53.27 13.11
CA THR A 452 -25.86 -51.88 12.65
C THR A 452 -25.53 -50.91 13.76
N ILE A 453 -24.43 -50.18 13.58
CA ILE A 453 -23.96 -49.09 14.42
C ILE A 453 -24.69 -47.81 14.03
N SER A 454 -25.43 -47.19 14.96
CA SER A 454 -26.18 -45.97 14.68
C SER A 454 -26.06 -44.90 15.77
N GLY A 455 -26.33 -43.66 15.38
CA GLY A 455 -26.20 -42.50 16.26
C GLY A 455 -26.63 -41.20 15.58
N GLN A 456 -26.37 -40.09 16.28
CA GLN A 456 -26.71 -38.75 15.83
C GLN A 456 -25.58 -37.78 16.20
N ILE A 457 -25.29 -36.81 15.33
CA ILE A 457 -24.44 -35.66 15.66
C ILE A 457 -25.29 -34.64 16.44
N LEU A 458 -24.79 -34.15 17.57
CA LEU A 458 -25.54 -33.28 18.48
C LEU A 458 -25.17 -31.80 18.36
N SER A 459 -23.89 -31.51 18.11
CA SER A 459 -23.29 -30.18 17.93
C SER A 459 -21.87 -30.32 17.35
N GLY A 460 -21.27 -29.23 16.87
CA GLY A 460 -19.91 -29.21 16.34
C GLY A 460 -19.81 -29.82 14.94
N SER A 461 -20.79 -29.52 14.09
CA SER A 461 -20.77 -29.77 12.64
C SER A 461 -21.75 -28.83 11.92
N GLU A 462 -21.68 -27.54 12.23
CA GLU A 462 -22.51 -26.47 11.65
C GLU A 462 -22.36 -26.37 10.12
N LYS A 463 -21.21 -26.79 9.59
CA LYS A 463 -20.89 -26.83 8.16
C LYS A 463 -21.12 -28.20 7.48
N GLY A 464 -21.43 -29.24 8.26
CA GLY A 464 -21.57 -30.60 7.74
C GLY A 464 -20.23 -31.25 7.35
N GLU A 465 -19.20 -31.07 8.18
CA GLU A 465 -17.83 -31.52 7.90
C GLU A 465 -17.41 -32.77 8.71
N VAL A 466 -18.30 -33.30 9.55
CA VAL A 466 -18.05 -34.48 10.39
C VAL A 466 -18.30 -35.80 9.67
N TYR A 467 -17.42 -36.77 9.95
CA TYR A 467 -17.52 -38.15 9.49
C TYR A 467 -17.49 -39.15 10.65
N VAL A 468 -18.18 -40.28 10.46
CA VAL A 468 -18.12 -41.44 11.36
C VAL A 468 -17.63 -42.66 10.59
N GLU A 469 -16.67 -43.38 11.15
CA GLU A 469 -16.21 -44.70 10.71
C GLU A 469 -16.48 -45.74 11.79
N ALA A 470 -16.75 -46.99 11.39
CA ALA A 470 -16.90 -48.13 12.29
C ALA A 470 -16.10 -49.34 11.79
N ALA A 471 -15.47 -50.08 12.70
CA ALA A 471 -14.62 -51.25 12.38
C ALA A 471 -14.47 -52.23 13.55
N PHE A 472 -13.90 -53.41 13.27
CA PHE A 472 -13.64 -54.44 14.27
C PHE A 472 -12.24 -54.36 14.93
N SER A 473 -11.26 -53.68 14.29
CA SER A 473 -9.99 -53.29 14.93
C SER A 473 -9.84 -51.76 14.98
N GLN A 474 -9.01 -51.28 15.90
CA GLN A 474 -8.56 -49.88 15.89
C GLN A 474 -7.55 -49.61 14.76
N ASP A 475 -6.75 -50.60 14.38
CA ASP A 475 -5.76 -50.46 13.31
C ASP A 475 -6.44 -50.24 11.94
N ASP A 476 -7.57 -50.90 11.69
CA ASP A 476 -8.40 -50.73 10.48
C ASP A 476 -8.87 -49.28 10.28
N LEU A 477 -9.03 -48.52 11.37
CA LEU A 477 -9.45 -47.11 11.34
C LEU A 477 -8.28 -46.16 10.99
N ALA A 478 -7.04 -46.64 11.06
CA ALA A 478 -5.82 -45.94 10.64
C ALA A 478 -5.26 -46.45 9.29
N GLU A 479 -5.83 -47.53 8.74
CA GLU A 479 -5.35 -48.13 7.49
C GLU A 479 -5.56 -47.25 6.24
N SER A 480 -4.77 -47.54 5.22
CA SER A 480 -4.78 -46.83 3.93
C SER A 480 -6.12 -46.98 3.21
N SER A 481 -6.49 -45.99 2.39
CA SER A 481 -7.78 -45.97 1.65
C SER A 481 -8.00 -47.21 0.77
N LEU A 482 -6.92 -47.83 0.27
CA LEU A 482 -6.98 -49.08 -0.50
C LEU A 482 -7.36 -50.29 0.38
N VAL A 483 -6.86 -50.35 1.62
CA VAL A 483 -7.19 -51.41 2.58
C VAL A 483 -8.59 -51.18 3.15
N LYS A 484 -8.94 -49.95 3.54
CA LYS A 484 -10.31 -49.58 3.96
C LYS A 484 -11.35 -49.93 2.90
N TYR A 485 -11.08 -49.70 1.61
CA TYR A 485 -11.96 -50.14 0.52
C TYR A 485 -12.13 -51.67 0.44
N GLN A 486 -11.07 -52.46 0.70
CA GLN A 486 -11.17 -53.93 0.74
C GLN A 486 -11.97 -54.43 1.95
N LEU A 487 -11.83 -53.76 3.10
CA LEU A 487 -12.63 -54.04 4.30
C LEU A 487 -14.10 -53.62 4.09
N GLN A 488 -14.37 -52.53 3.38
CA GLN A 488 -15.72 -52.09 3.01
C GLN A 488 -16.45 -53.11 2.14
N LEU A 489 -15.77 -53.70 1.15
CA LEU A 489 -16.32 -54.76 0.31
C LEU A 489 -16.64 -56.06 1.08
N GLN A 490 -16.15 -56.19 2.32
CA GLN A 490 -16.39 -57.30 3.24
C GLN A 490 -17.31 -56.90 4.42
N ASN A 491 -17.80 -55.65 4.45
CA ASN A 491 -18.50 -55.04 5.59
C ASN A 491 -17.73 -55.16 6.93
N LEU A 492 -16.40 -55.18 6.92
CA LEU A 492 -15.55 -55.18 8.12
C LEU A 492 -15.14 -53.77 8.57
N TRP A 493 -15.30 -52.80 7.67
CA TRP A 493 -15.18 -51.36 7.92
C TRP A 493 -16.31 -50.64 7.17
N ALA A 494 -16.83 -49.55 7.73
CA ALA A 494 -17.82 -48.70 7.09
C ALA A 494 -17.59 -47.22 7.47
N LYS A 495 -17.95 -46.29 6.57
CA LYS A 495 -17.87 -44.83 6.77
C LYS A 495 -19.17 -44.16 6.33
N SER A 496 -19.56 -43.09 7.03
CA SER A 496 -20.67 -42.21 6.65
C SER A 496 -20.30 -41.26 5.50
N GLU A 497 -21.31 -40.74 4.81
CA GLU A 497 -21.21 -39.44 4.13
C GLU A 497 -20.94 -38.32 5.17
N ASN A 498 -20.76 -37.08 4.71
CA ASN A 498 -20.63 -35.94 5.63
C ASN A 498 -21.92 -35.77 6.45
N LEU A 499 -21.80 -35.42 7.73
CA LEU A 499 -22.91 -35.27 8.68
C LEU A 499 -22.91 -33.88 9.29
N SER A 500 -24.08 -33.25 9.37
CA SER A 500 -24.32 -31.95 10.01
C SER A 500 -24.97 -32.14 11.39
N ASP A 501 -25.08 -31.05 12.15
CA ASP A 501 -25.83 -31.03 13.41
C ASP A 501 -27.25 -31.58 13.26
N GLY A 502 -27.58 -32.60 14.06
CA GLY A 502 -28.85 -33.30 14.04
C GLY A 502 -28.96 -34.43 12.99
N ASP A 503 -27.98 -34.62 12.11
CA ASP A 503 -27.98 -35.75 11.17
C ASP A 503 -27.76 -37.09 11.89
N ASN A 504 -28.41 -38.13 11.38
CA ASN A 504 -28.35 -39.49 11.90
C ASN A 504 -27.52 -40.36 10.96
N PHE A 505 -26.71 -41.26 11.52
CA PHE A 505 -25.91 -42.21 10.76
C PHE A 505 -26.29 -43.66 11.08
N GLU A 506 -26.17 -44.54 10.09
CA GLU A 506 -26.29 -46.00 10.23
C GLU A 506 -25.17 -46.68 9.42
N LEU A 507 -24.33 -47.46 10.09
CA LEU A 507 -23.18 -48.18 9.52
C LEU A 507 -23.33 -49.66 9.88
N THR A 508 -23.52 -50.54 8.89
CA THR A 508 -23.69 -51.99 9.15
C THR A 508 -22.41 -52.75 8.88
N LEU A 509 -22.01 -53.59 9.83
CA LEU A 509 -20.83 -54.46 9.74
C LEU A 509 -21.24 -55.94 9.85
N ASP A 510 -20.48 -56.82 9.18
CA ASP A 510 -20.68 -58.27 9.16
C ASP A 510 -19.91 -58.95 10.32
N MET A 511 -20.64 -59.63 11.19
CA MET A 511 -20.13 -60.33 12.37
C MET A 511 -19.93 -61.84 12.17
N SER A 512 -20.40 -62.42 11.05
CA SER A 512 -20.44 -63.86 10.83
C SER A 512 -19.09 -64.54 11.03
N SER A 513 -18.02 -63.91 10.54
CA SER A 513 -16.64 -64.43 10.62
C SER A 513 -16.00 -64.44 12.02
N PHE A 514 -16.66 -63.86 13.03
CA PHE A 514 -16.13 -63.77 14.41
C PHE A 514 -16.73 -64.80 15.38
N TYR A 515 -17.80 -65.51 15.01
CA TYR A 515 -18.32 -66.63 15.79
C TYR A 515 -17.40 -67.86 15.67
N THR A 516 -17.25 -68.62 16.76
CA THR A 516 -16.43 -69.84 16.78
C THR A 516 -17.11 -70.95 17.59
N ASN A 517 -16.52 -72.14 17.65
CA ASN A 517 -16.99 -73.22 18.54
C ASN A 517 -16.70 -72.97 20.04
N GLN A 518 -16.08 -71.85 20.39
CA GLN A 518 -15.90 -71.36 21.76
C GLN A 518 -16.46 -69.94 21.88
N SER A 519 -16.82 -69.52 23.10
CA SER A 519 -17.26 -68.15 23.32
C SER A 519 -16.07 -67.19 23.23
N THR A 520 -16.18 -66.18 22.36
CA THR A 520 -15.17 -65.16 22.09
C THR A 520 -15.68 -63.79 22.54
N ARG A 521 -14.80 -62.78 22.47
CA ARG A 521 -15.19 -61.38 22.53
C ARG A 521 -14.78 -60.70 21.24
N GLN A 522 -15.64 -59.84 20.73
CA GLN A 522 -15.31 -58.96 19.61
C GLN A 522 -15.54 -57.51 20.01
N SER A 523 -14.53 -56.67 19.80
CA SER A 523 -14.66 -55.23 19.92
C SER A 523 -15.31 -54.64 18.67
N VAL A 524 -16.16 -53.65 18.84
CA VAL A 524 -16.60 -52.79 17.73
C VAL A 524 -16.22 -51.36 18.07
N TYR A 525 -15.35 -50.78 17.25
CA TYR A 525 -14.84 -49.42 17.37
C TYR A 525 -15.66 -48.48 16.50
N ILE A 526 -15.84 -47.25 16.97
CA ILE A 526 -16.20 -46.09 16.16
C ILE A 526 -15.11 -45.04 16.24
N LYS A 527 -14.78 -44.42 15.12
CA LYS A 527 -13.97 -43.20 15.00
C LYS A 527 -14.89 -42.10 14.49
N TYR A 528 -14.86 -40.92 15.08
CA TYR A 528 -15.46 -39.73 14.48
C TYR A 528 -14.50 -38.54 14.54
N TYR A 529 -14.59 -37.69 13.54
CA TYR A 529 -13.67 -36.58 13.27
C TYR A 529 -14.33 -35.59 12.33
N GLU A 530 -13.80 -34.37 12.30
CA GLU A 530 -14.13 -33.38 11.28
C GLU A 530 -13.04 -33.31 10.21
N GLY A 531 -13.40 -32.87 9.00
CA GLY A 531 -12.48 -32.63 7.91
C GLY A 531 -12.12 -33.89 7.14
N THR A 532 -11.17 -33.78 6.23
CA THR A 532 -10.71 -34.90 5.39
C THR A 532 -9.20 -35.05 5.43
N TYR A 533 -8.73 -36.30 5.34
CA TYR A 533 -7.31 -36.62 5.36
C TYR A 533 -6.51 -35.76 4.34
N PRO A 534 -5.39 -35.12 4.75
CA PRO A 534 -4.69 -35.33 6.03
C PRO A 534 -5.22 -34.52 7.22
N ASN A 535 -6.03 -33.48 7.00
CA ASN A 535 -6.46 -32.49 7.99
C ASN A 535 -7.65 -32.97 8.84
N GLU A 536 -7.55 -34.13 9.49
CA GLU A 536 -8.61 -34.66 10.37
C GLU A 536 -8.58 -34.02 11.76
N ARG A 537 -9.61 -33.24 12.12
CA ARG A 537 -9.73 -32.56 13.42
C ARG A 537 -10.61 -33.33 14.42
N TRP A 538 -10.38 -33.06 15.71
CA TRP A 538 -11.11 -33.64 16.88
C TRP A 538 -11.29 -35.17 16.89
N VAL A 539 -10.36 -35.91 16.26
CA VAL A 539 -10.40 -37.37 16.10
C VAL A 539 -10.62 -38.09 17.43
N THR A 540 -11.80 -38.67 17.59
CA THR A 540 -12.24 -39.38 18.80
C THR A 540 -12.58 -40.83 18.46
N ILE A 541 -12.02 -41.77 19.23
CA ILE A 541 -12.31 -43.22 19.10
C ILE A 541 -13.01 -43.72 20.37
N LYS A 542 -14.12 -44.44 20.19
CA LYS A 542 -14.90 -45.12 21.25
C LYS A 542 -15.09 -46.59 20.85
N TRP A 543 -15.37 -47.49 21.79
CA TRP A 543 -15.66 -48.89 21.48
C TRP A 543 -16.65 -49.54 22.46
N ILE A 544 -17.21 -50.67 22.03
CA ILE A 544 -17.93 -51.63 22.87
C ILE A 544 -17.28 -53.01 22.72
N GLU A 545 -17.38 -53.85 23.75
CA GLU A 545 -17.10 -55.29 23.64
C GLU A 545 -18.41 -56.06 23.55
N LEU A 546 -18.50 -57.03 22.64
CA LEU A 546 -19.62 -57.96 22.52
C LEU A 546 -19.16 -59.35 22.99
N ASP A 547 -19.92 -59.98 23.89
CA ASP A 547 -19.70 -61.39 24.25
C ASP A 547 -20.36 -62.27 23.18
N LEU A 548 -19.55 -62.87 22.31
CA LEU A 548 -20.02 -63.77 21.26
C LEU A 548 -20.07 -65.20 21.83
N PRO A 549 -21.25 -65.80 22.02
CA PRO A 549 -21.36 -67.16 22.52
C PRO A 549 -20.92 -68.17 21.46
N ALA A 550 -20.35 -69.30 21.92
CA ALA A 550 -20.03 -70.44 21.07
C ALA A 550 -21.21 -70.80 20.13
N CYS A 551 -20.90 -71.05 18.86
CA CYS A 551 -21.86 -71.44 17.82
C CYS A 551 -23.10 -70.53 17.75
N GLN A 552 -22.87 -69.21 17.76
CA GLN A 552 -23.92 -68.19 17.67
C GLN A 552 -24.99 -68.32 18.78
N GLY A 553 -24.65 -69.00 19.88
CA GLY A 553 -25.53 -69.21 21.02
C GLY A 553 -26.45 -70.43 20.91
N LEU A 554 -26.15 -71.38 20.02
CA LEU A 554 -26.82 -72.66 19.94
C LEU A 554 -26.73 -73.42 21.28
N GLU A 555 -27.88 -73.71 21.90
CA GLU A 555 -27.93 -74.32 23.23
C GLU A 555 -27.75 -75.85 23.16
N VAL A 556 -26.69 -76.34 23.82
CA VAL A 556 -26.34 -77.77 23.87
C VAL A 556 -27.31 -78.51 24.79
N ASN A 557 -27.77 -79.70 24.36
CA ASN A 557 -28.49 -80.60 25.25
C ASN A 557 -27.58 -81.05 26.42
N PRO A 558 -27.96 -80.84 27.70
CA PRO A 558 -27.13 -81.19 28.85
C PRO A 558 -26.68 -82.66 28.89
N ASP A 559 -27.52 -83.59 28.41
CA ASP A 559 -27.19 -85.01 28.38
C ASP A 559 -26.18 -85.34 27.26
N ALA A 560 -26.23 -84.61 26.13
CA ALA A 560 -25.23 -84.70 25.07
C ALA A 560 -23.87 -84.15 25.53
N GLN A 561 -23.87 -83.03 26.27
CA GLN A 561 -22.66 -82.46 26.86
C GLN A 561 -22.09 -83.37 27.96
N ALA A 562 -22.94 -83.98 28.79
CA ALA A 562 -22.53 -84.96 29.79
C ALA A 562 -21.98 -86.26 29.19
N ALA A 563 -22.39 -86.62 27.97
CA ALA A 563 -21.80 -87.70 27.17
C ALA A 563 -20.41 -87.34 26.57
N GLY A 564 -19.89 -86.14 26.81
CA GLY A 564 -18.53 -85.73 26.45
C GLY A 564 -18.37 -85.29 24.99
N GLY A 565 -19.45 -84.86 24.32
CA GLY A 565 -19.35 -84.23 23.02
C GLY A 565 -19.03 -82.73 23.08
N GLU A 566 -18.59 -82.19 21.95
CA GLU A 566 -18.22 -80.78 21.77
C GLU A 566 -18.67 -80.25 20.40
N PHE A 567 -18.78 -78.93 20.25
CA PHE A 567 -18.92 -78.32 18.94
C PHE A 567 -17.58 -78.26 18.21
N VAL A 568 -17.60 -78.50 16.90
CA VAL A 568 -16.47 -78.33 15.99
C VAL A 568 -16.94 -77.52 14.78
N LEU A 569 -16.09 -76.63 14.26
CA LEU A 569 -16.35 -75.95 12.99
C LEU A 569 -16.01 -76.91 11.84
N ASP A 570 -16.83 -76.95 10.80
CA ASP A 570 -16.49 -77.65 9.57
C ASP A 570 -15.71 -76.77 8.57
N ALA A 571 -15.55 -77.26 7.33
CA ALA A 571 -14.76 -76.61 6.29
C ALA A 571 -15.34 -75.27 5.78
N ASN A 572 -16.62 -74.97 6.08
CA ASN A 572 -17.26 -73.69 5.76
C ASN A 572 -17.23 -72.70 6.94
N GLY A 573 -16.97 -73.18 8.16
CA GLY A 573 -17.19 -72.45 9.40
C GLY A 573 -18.51 -72.78 10.10
N ASP A 574 -19.34 -73.67 9.54
CA ASP A 574 -20.61 -74.08 10.17
C ASP A 574 -20.34 -74.91 11.45
N CYS A 575 -21.12 -74.68 12.51
CA CYS A 575 -20.99 -75.45 13.75
C CYS A 575 -21.65 -76.83 13.66
N GLN A 576 -20.81 -77.87 13.66
CA GLN A 576 -21.21 -79.28 13.74
C GLN A 576 -21.02 -79.81 15.16
N TRP A 577 -21.82 -80.81 15.56
CA TRP A 577 -21.64 -81.49 16.84
C TRP A 577 -20.80 -82.76 16.70
N SER A 578 -19.75 -82.88 17.52
CA SER A 578 -18.87 -84.04 17.62
C SER A 578 -19.14 -84.80 18.92
N GLY A 579 -19.79 -85.97 18.86
CA GLY A 579 -20.06 -86.78 20.04
C GLY A 579 -20.92 -88.01 19.78
N ALA A 580 -21.41 -88.63 20.87
CA ALA A 580 -22.30 -89.81 20.81
C ALA A 580 -23.77 -89.47 20.48
N TRP A 581 -24.09 -88.18 20.34
CA TRP A 581 -25.38 -87.65 19.95
C TRP A 581 -25.27 -87.00 18.57
N SER A 582 -26.39 -86.76 17.90
CA SER A 582 -26.46 -85.94 16.68
C SER A 582 -27.51 -84.85 16.83
N TYR A 583 -27.17 -83.64 16.40
CA TYR A 583 -28.07 -82.49 16.33
C TYR A 583 -28.58 -82.33 14.88
N ASP A 584 -29.88 -82.12 14.69
CA ASP A 584 -30.46 -81.74 13.40
C ASP A 584 -30.73 -80.23 13.38
N PRO A 585 -29.94 -79.42 12.62
CA PRO A 585 -30.11 -77.97 12.57
C PRO A 585 -31.41 -77.52 11.87
N THR A 586 -32.14 -78.41 11.20
CA THR A 586 -33.40 -78.08 10.51
C THR A 586 -34.65 -78.28 11.38
N THR A 587 -34.56 -79.12 12.42
CA THR A 587 -35.65 -79.36 13.37
C THR A 587 -35.35 -78.86 14.79
N GLY A 588 -34.07 -78.66 15.12
CA GLY A 588 -33.60 -78.34 16.47
C GLY A 588 -33.54 -79.56 17.41
N GLU A 589 -33.80 -80.78 16.91
CA GLU A 589 -33.85 -81.98 17.73
C GLU A 589 -32.46 -82.60 17.97
N TRP A 590 -32.27 -83.08 19.21
CA TRP A 590 -31.06 -83.78 19.67
C TRP A 590 -31.36 -85.27 19.80
N THR A 591 -30.66 -86.12 19.04
CA THR A 591 -30.84 -87.58 19.04
C THR A 591 -29.66 -88.27 19.75
N ASP A 592 -29.96 -89.15 20.71
CA ASP A 592 -29.00 -90.03 21.36
C ASP A 592 -28.74 -91.27 20.47
N ASN A 593 -27.51 -91.42 19.98
CA ASN A 593 -27.11 -92.57 19.16
C ASN A 593 -26.38 -93.66 19.97
N SER A 594 -26.32 -93.54 21.31
CA SER A 594 -25.58 -94.47 22.18
C SER A 594 -26.22 -95.85 22.35
N GLN A 595 -27.50 -96.01 22.00
CA GLN A 595 -28.23 -97.28 22.15
C GLN A 595 -28.42 -98.03 20.83
N SER A 596 -27.59 -99.06 20.61
CA SER A 596 -27.83 -100.10 19.61
C SER A 596 -27.87 -101.48 20.27
N THR A 597 -28.93 -102.24 20.02
CA THR A 597 -29.15 -103.57 20.60
C THR A 597 -29.08 -104.67 19.54
N ASP A 598 -28.07 -105.54 19.67
CA ASP A 598 -27.92 -106.91 19.16
C ASP A 598 -28.66 -107.37 17.88
N GLY A 599 -27.87 -107.75 16.87
CA GLY A 599 -27.85 -109.15 16.41
C GLY A 599 -28.64 -109.52 15.14
N GLY A 600 -27.93 -109.70 14.01
CA GLY A 600 -28.44 -110.32 12.79
C GLY A 600 -27.31 -110.91 11.92
N ASP A 601 -27.52 -112.10 11.36
CA ASP A 601 -26.53 -112.88 10.59
C ASP A 601 -26.78 -112.80 9.06
N GLY A 602 -25.76 -113.13 8.23
CA GLY A 602 -26.00 -113.67 6.88
C GLY A 602 -25.39 -112.94 5.66
N THR A 603 -24.28 -113.49 5.16
CA THR A 603 -23.94 -113.68 3.71
C THR A 603 -23.90 -112.51 2.70
N ALA A 604 -22.67 -112.06 2.43
CA ALA A 604 -21.94 -112.13 1.13
C ALA A 604 -22.61 -111.79 -0.23
N GLY A 605 -21.98 -110.84 -0.93
CA GLY A 605 -22.15 -110.47 -2.35
C GLY A 605 -21.98 -108.95 -2.53
N GLY A 606 -21.45 -108.36 -3.60
CA GLY A 606 -20.85 -108.88 -4.84
C GLY A 606 -20.48 -107.68 -5.76
N ILE A 607 -19.48 -107.83 -6.64
CA ILE A 607 -19.06 -106.83 -7.67
C ILE A 607 -20.26 -106.35 -8.52
N ASP A 608 -20.29 -105.13 -9.08
CA ASP A 608 -19.35 -104.61 -10.10
C ASP A 608 -19.37 -103.06 -10.31
N THR A 609 -18.56 -102.61 -11.25
CA THR A 609 -18.26 -101.28 -11.81
C THR A 609 -19.41 -100.49 -12.48
N MET A 610 -19.29 -99.15 -12.60
CA MET A 610 -19.09 -98.42 -13.89
C MET A 610 -19.18 -96.86 -13.83
N MET A 611 -18.34 -96.16 -14.63
CA MET A 611 -18.38 -94.73 -15.03
C MET A 611 -18.27 -93.66 -13.90
N LEU A 612 -17.63 -92.47 -14.02
CA LEU A 612 -16.85 -91.68 -15.04
C LEU A 612 -15.93 -90.73 -14.20
N ILE A 613 -14.73 -90.20 -14.55
CA ILE A 613 -13.95 -89.95 -15.79
C ILE A 613 -14.53 -88.80 -16.64
N ILE A 614 -13.92 -87.63 -16.85
CA ILE A 614 -12.64 -86.98 -16.45
C ILE A 614 -12.90 -85.44 -16.52
N GLY A 615 -12.12 -84.47 -16.02
CA GLY A 615 -10.80 -84.34 -15.35
C GLY A 615 -10.43 -82.82 -15.38
N GLY A 616 -9.31 -82.30 -14.85
CA GLY A 616 -8.20 -82.87 -14.09
C GLY A 616 -7.01 -81.87 -13.99
N ALA A 617 -6.10 -82.08 -13.03
CA ALA A 617 -4.88 -81.27 -12.74
C ALA A 617 -5.14 -79.82 -12.25
N VAL A 618 -4.27 -79.14 -11.50
CA VAL A 618 -2.84 -79.36 -11.15
C VAL A 618 -2.63 -79.42 -9.62
N LEU A 619 -1.45 -79.88 -9.20
CA LEU A 619 -1.04 -80.14 -7.80
C LEU A 619 0.21 -79.30 -7.48
N LEU A 620 0.31 -78.69 -6.27
CA LEU A 620 1.51 -78.61 -5.38
C LEU A 620 1.66 -77.31 -4.54
N LEU A 621 1.97 -77.53 -3.25
CA LEU A 621 2.85 -76.74 -2.36
C LEU A 621 2.46 -75.31 -1.91
N ILE A 622 1.75 -75.24 -0.78
CA ILE A 622 1.89 -74.14 0.21
C ILE A 622 2.55 -74.72 1.48
N VAL A 623 3.89 -74.85 1.48
CA VAL A 623 4.71 -75.04 2.69
C VAL A 623 6.11 -74.46 2.42
N PHE A 624 6.33 -73.17 2.72
CA PHE A 624 7.61 -72.62 3.18
C PHE A 624 7.46 -71.12 3.53
N GLY A 625 7.16 -70.83 4.80
CA GLY A 625 6.98 -69.48 5.32
C GLY A 625 7.86 -69.19 6.53
N THR A 626 9.18 -69.08 6.35
CA THR A 626 10.09 -68.51 7.37
C THR A 626 11.51 -68.29 6.81
N LEU A 627 12.23 -67.34 7.43
CA LEU A 627 13.70 -67.16 7.39
C LEU A 627 14.35 -66.73 6.05
N MET A 628 14.46 -65.40 5.85
CA MET A 628 15.81 -64.79 5.73
C MET A 628 15.83 -63.27 5.97
N PHE A 629 16.77 -62.83 6.79
CA PHE A 629 17.31 -61.46 6.93
C PHE A 629 18.76 -61.61 7.46
N VAL A 630 19.57 -60.52 7.48
CA VAL A 630 21.03 -60.49 7.86
C VAL A 630 21.93 -61.05 6.73
N ARG A 631 23.04 -60.46 6.23
CA ARG A 631 23.96 -59.30 6.54
C ARG A 631 24.51 -58.79 5.17
N ARG A 632 24.63 -57.50 4.82
CA ARG A 632 25.59 -56.42 5.23
C ARG A 632 27.02 -56.45 4.58
N GLY A 633 27.23 -55.57 3.59
CA GLY A 633 28.38 -54.62 3.50
C GLY A 633 29.67 -55.02 2.74
N GLY A 634 30.29 -54.07 2.02
CA GLY A 634 31.67 -54.17 1.46
C GLY A 634 31.95 -53.34 0.20
N ASP A 635 32.44 -52.11 0.39
CA ASP A 635 32.83 -51.02 -0.54
C ASP A 635 33.57 -51.36 -1.87
N GLY A 636 33.46 -50.47 -2.88
CA GLY A 636 34.33 -50.44 -4.08
C GLY A 636 33.84 -49.57 -5.26
N GLU A 637 34.57 -48.48 -5.55
CA GLU A 637 34.45 -47.57 -6.72
C GLU A 637 34.76 -48.30 -8.06
N ASP A 638 34.33 -47.91 -9.27
CA ASP A 638 33.56 -46.75 -9.79
C ASP A 638 32.83 -47.18 -11.10
N ASP A 639 31.70 -46.53 -11.45
CA ASP A 639 31.50 -45.72 -12.68
C ASP A 639 30.01 -45.54 -13.09
N PHE A 640 29.73 -44.30 -13.49
CA PHE A 640 28.52 -43.65 -13.98
C PHE A 640 27.43 -44.49 -14.68
N THR A 641 26.28 -44.72 -14.01
CA THR A 641 24.93 -44.80 -14.64
C THR A 641 23.82 -44.69 -13.60
N GLY A 642 23.19 -43.52 -13.43
CA GLY A 642 22.19 -43.34 -12.36
C GLY A 642 21.37 -42.05 -12.39
N MET A 643 20.41 -41.94 -13.32
CA MET A 643 19.29 -41.01 -13.20
C MET A 643 18.08 -41.48 -14.00
N GLY A 644 16.89 -41.46 -13.40
CA GLY A 644 15.60 -41.76 -14.06
C GLY A 644 14.71 -42.70 -13.24
N GLY A 645 13.65 -42.16 -12.62
CA GLY A 645 12.60 -42.96 -11.97
C GLY A 645 12.26 -42.61 -10.51
N ALA A 646 12.17 -41.32 -10.15
CA ALA A 646 11.81 -40.90 -8.79
C ALA A 646 10.90 -39.64 -8.69
N PHE A 647 10.23 -39.24 -9.77
CA PHE A 647 9.12 -38.27 -9.74
C PHE A 647 8.07 -38.65 -10.79
N GLY A 648 6.84 -38.93 -10.35
CA GLY A 648 5.66 -38.93 -11.22
C GLY A 648 5.19 -37.48 -11.36
N ALA A 649 5.21 -36.87 -12.55
CA ALA A 649 4.39 -37.19 -13.72
C ALA A 649 2.98 -36.54 -13.72
N ASN A 650 2.91 -35.26 -13.40
CA ASN A 650 2.22 -34.34 -14.30
C ASN A 650 3.25 -33.81 -15.31
N ALA A 651 2.95 -33.88 -16.61
CA ALA A 651 3.88 -33.47 -17.66
C ALA A 651 3.81 -31.95 -17.85
N LEU A 652 4.81 -31.23 -17.35
CA LEU A 652 5.00 -29.81 -17.66
C LEU A 652 5.15 -29.62 -19.18
N ASP A 653 4.53 -28.56 -19.71
CA ASP A 653 4.61 -28.18 -21.11
C ASP A 653 6.08 -27.92 -21.51
N PRO A 654 6.59 -28.47 -22.64
CA PRO A 654 7.88 -28.06 -23.19
C PRO A 654 8.03 -26.54 -23.36
N THR A 655 6.92 -25.82 -23.56
CA THR A 655 6.86 -24.36 -23.59
C THR A 655 7.23 -23.76 -22.23
N GLU A 656 6.66 -24.25 -21.13
CA GLU A 656 6.98 -23.82 -19.75
C GLU A 656 8.47 -24.00 -19.43
N GLN A 657 9.07 -25.14 -19.80
CA GLN A 657 10.49 -25.39 -19.54
C GLN A 657 11.40 -24.38 -20.28
N TYR A 658 11.03 -23.95 -21.49
CA TYR A 658 11.76 -22.94 -22.23
C TYR A 658 11.51 -21.51 -21.71
N VAL A 659 10.30 -21.21 -21.23
CA VAL A 659 9.97 -19.97 -20.51
C VAL A 659 10.82 -19.83 -19.25
N GLN A 660 10.86 -20.87 -18.40
CA GLN A 660 11.70 -20.94 -17.20
C GLN A 660 13.18 -20.73 -17.54
N GLN A 661 13.66 -21.32 -18.66
CA GLN A 661 15.04 -21.14 -19.12
C GLN A 661 15.34 -19.70 -19.59
N LEU A 662 14.36 -18.97 -20.13
CA LEU A 662 14.52 -17.56 -20.54
C LEU A 662 14.41 -16.61 -19.33
N ILE A 663 13.52 -16.87 -18.38
CA ILE A 663 13.44 -16.12 -17.12
C ILE A 663 14.76 -16.26 -16.33
N ALA A 664 15.35 -17.46 -16.29
CA ALA A 664 16.68 -17.71 -15.72
C ALA A 664 17.84 -17.02 -16.48
N GLN A 665 17.58 -16.41 -17.64
CA GLN A 665 18.52 -15.56 -18.41
C GLN A 665 18.19 -14.06 -18.29
N GLY A 666 17.22 -13.68 -17.45
CA GLY A 666 16.86 -12.28 -17.17
C GLY A 666 15.76 -11.70 -18.06
N TYR A 667 15.08 -12.51 -18.88
CA TYR A 667 13.93 -12.02 -19.65
C TYR A 667 12.66 -11.94 -18.78
N PRO A 668 11.89 -10.82 -18.83
CA PRO A 668 10.56 -10.75 -18.21
C PRO A 668 9.64 -11.85 -18.73
N GLU A 669 8.75 -12.36 -17.87
CA GLU A 669 7.95 -13.56 -18.16
C GLU A 669 7.10 -13.44 -19.45
N GLU A 670 6.45 -12.31 -19.69
CA GLU A 670 5.69 -12.07 -20.92
C GLU A 670 6.59 -12.18 -22.17
N THR A 671 7.78 -11.61 -22.10
CA THR A 671 8.78 -11.70 -23.18
C THR A 671 9.24 -13.14 -23.38
N ALA A 672 9.52 -13.87 -22.28
CA ALA A 672 9.89 -15.28 -22.31
C ALA A 672 8.79 -16.15 -22.94
N ARG A 673 7.52 -15.94 -22.57
CA ARG A 673 6.34 -16.60 -23.16
C ARG A 673 6.19 -16.28 -24.65
N SER A 674 6.45 -15.03 -25.06
CA SER A 674 6.40 -14.63 -26.47
C SER A 674 7.45 -15.34 -27.35
N PHE A 675 8.67 -15.54 -26.84
CA PHE A 675 9.73 -16.26 -27.55
C PHE A 675 9.47 -17.77 -27.56
N ALA A 676 8.95 -18.35 -26.48
CA ALA A 676 8.57 -19.76 -26.44
C ALA A 676 7.47 -20.11 -27.45
N ALA A 677 6.45 -19.26 -27.58
CA ALA A 677 5.40 -19.42 -28.57
C ALA A 677 5.92 -19.42 -30.03
N GLN A 678 7.00 -18.67 -30.32
CA GLN A 678 7.65 -18.69 -31.63
C GLN A 678 8.50 -19.96 -31.84
N TYR A 679 9.17 -20.45 -30.79
CA TYR A 679 10.09 -21.58 -30.89
C TYR A 679 9.38 -22.93 -31.08
N VAL A 680 8.24 -23.14 -30.41
CA VAL A 680 7.45 -24.39 -30.46
C VAL A 680 6.80 -24.63 -31.83
N GLY A 681 6.70 -23.60 -32.69
CA GLY A 681 6.31 -23.73 -34.09
C GLY A 681 7.39 -24.37 -35.00
N GLY A 682 8.62 -24.55 -34.52
CA GLY A 682 9.75 -25.12 -35.26
C GLY A 682 10.08 -26.56 -34.85
N GLY A 683 10.27 -27.45 -35.85
CA GLY A 683 10.54 -28.87 -35.61
C GLY A 683 11.86 -29.17 -34.88
N ALA A 684 11.84 -30.18 -34.01
CA ALA A 684 12.89 -30.47 -33.03
C ALA A 684 14.26 -30.94 -33.60
N ALA A 685 15.32 -30.63 -32.85
CA ALA A 685 16.65 -31.23 -32.96
C ALA A 685 17.30 -31.37 -31.56
N GLN A 686 18.17 -32.37 -31.39
CA GLN A 686 18.80 -32.75 -30.10
C GLN A 686 20.22 -32.15 -29.93
N PRO A 687 20.88 -32.27 -28.74
CA PRO A 687 21.75 -31.22 -28.22
C PRO A 687 23.16 -31.13 -28.84
N ALA A 688 23.74 -29.92 -28.74
CA ALA A 688 25.13 -29.63 -29.03
C ALA A 688 25.81 -28.90 -27.85
N ALA A 689 27.13 -29.00 -27.73
CA ALA A 689 27.90 -28.54 -26.57
C ALA A 689 28.14 -27.02 -26.54
N GLN A 690 28.54 -26.52 -25.37
CA GLN A 690 28.87 -25.10 -25.10
C GLN A 690 29.88 -24.51 -26.11
N PRO A 691 29.53 -23.39 -26.78
CA PRO A 691 30.50 -22.43 -27.31
C PRO A 691 30.93 -21.45 -26.19
N ALA A 692 32.15 -20.92 -26.29
CA ALA A 692 32.58 -19.80 -25.45
C ALA A 692 31.90 -18.49 -25.87
N ALA A 693 31.95 -17.47 -25.00
CA ALA A 693 31.29 -16.17 -25.20
C ALA A 693 31.54 -15.57 -26.60
N GLN A 694 30.45 -15.16 -27.26
CA GLN A 694 30.48 -14.44 -28.53
C GLN A 694 29.93 -13.00 -28.34
N PRO A 695 30.31 -12.04 -29.21
CA PRO A 695 29.95 -10.63 -29.02
C PRO A 695 28.46 -10.35 -29.23
N ALA A 696 28.02 -9.17 -28.78
CA ALA A 696 26.68 -8.64 -29.02
C ALA A 696 26.27 -8.76 -30.50
N ALA A 697 25.04 -9.24 -30.74
CA ALA A 697 24.50 -9.39 -32.09
C ALA A 697 24.39 -8.03 -32.79
N GLN A 698 24.80 -7.96 -34.06
CA GLN A 698 24.67 -6.73 -34.82
C GLN A 698 23.20 -6.47 -35.18
N PRO A 699 22.71 -5.21 -35.08
CA PRO A 699 21.30 -4.89 -35.31
C PRO A 699 20.85 -5.08 -36.76
N ALA A 700 19.54 -5.33 -36.95
CA ALA A 700 18.88 -5.20 -38.24
C ALA A 700 18.81 -3.71 -38.65
N ALA A 701 19.08 -3.42 -39.93
CA ALA A 701 19.12 -2.04 -40.43
C ALA A 701 17.72 -1.41 -40.52
N GLY A 702 17.56 -0.17 -40.04
CA GLY A 702 16.30 0.58 -40.18
C GLY A 702 16.18 1.91 -39.43
N TYR A 703 17.08 2.23 -38.50
CA TYR A 703 17.02 3.43 -37.64
C TYR A 703 18.27 4.30 -37.75
N ASP A 704 18.20 5.55 -37.26
CA ASP A 704 19.36 6.45 -37.18
C ASP A 704 20.21 6.12 -35.95
N GLN A 705 21.49 5.82 -36.17
CA GLN A 705 22.43 5.46 -35.10
C GLN A 705 22.64 6.59 -34.09
N ALA A 706 22.57 7.87 -34.48
CA ALA A 706 22.73 8.98 -33.55
C ALA A 706 21.54 9.10 -32.58
N ILE A 707 20.34 8.78 -33.05
CA ILE A 707 19.12 8.73 -32.22
C ILE A 707 19.18 7.53 -31.25
N TYR A 708 19.65 6.39 -31.72
CA TYR A 708 19.92 5.23 -30.85
C TYR A 708 20.96 5.56 -29.77
N ASP A 709 22.09 6.16 -30.13
CA ASP A 709 23.16 6.51 -29.19
C ASP A 709 22.66 7.53 -28.15
N GLN A 710 21.77 8.46 -28.54
CA GLN A 710 21.12 9.40 -27.62
C GLN A 710 20.21 8.68 -26.61
N TYR A 711 19.27 7.84 -27.06
CA TYR A 711 18.40 7.10 -26.15
C TYR A 711 19.18 6.12 -25.27
N TYR A 712 20.25 5.51 -25.78
CA TYR A 712 21.12 4.63 -25.00
C TYR A 712 21.80 5.38 -23.84
N GLN A 713 22.36 6.56 -24.10
CA GLN A 713 22.92 7.40 -23.03
C GLN A 713 21.85 7.86 -22.02
N GLN A 714 20.62 8.15 -22.48
CA GLN A 714 19.50 8.48 -21.62
C GLN A 714 19.15 7.33 -20.67
N PHE A 715 18.94 6.11 -21.18
CA PHE A 715 18.60 4.96 -20.33
C PHE A 715 19.75 4.57 -19.38
N VAL A 716 21.01 4.65 -19.83
CA VAL A 716 22.17 4.46 -18.92
C VAL A 716 22.22 5.55 -17.83
N SER A 717 21.86 6.80 -18.13
CA SER A 717 21.77 7.87 -17.11
C SER A 717 20.60 7.70 -16.13
N GLN A 718 19.57 6.95 -16.52
CA GLN A 718 18.43 6.57 -15.69
C GLN A 718 18.69 5.27 -14.88
N GLY A 719 19.91 4.71 -14.95
CA GLY A 719 20.33 3.57 -14.14
C GLY A 719 20.05 2.19 -14.74
N TYR A 720 19.49 2.09 -15.97
CA TYR A 720 19.34 0.82 -16.66
C TYR A 720 20.71 0.19 -17.00
N ASP A 721 20.80 -1.13 -16.92
CA ASP A 721 22.01 -1.85 -17.33
C ASP A 721 22.24 -1.78 -18.85
N ALA A 722 23.46 -2.09 -19.28
CA ALA A 722 23.87 -1.95 -20.68
C ALA A 722 23.10 -2.82 -21.69
N ALA A 723 22.51 -3.95 -21.28
CA ALA A 723 21.69 -4.79 -22.16
C ALA A 723 20.26 -4.25 -22.25
N THR A 724 19.66 -3.89 -21.12
CA THR A 724 18.31 -3.31 -21.06
C THR A 724 18.25 -1.94 -21.75
N ALA A 725 19.24 -1.07 -21.49
CA ALA A 725 19.36 0.23 -22.15
C ALA A 725 19.53 0.10 -23.68
N ALA A 726 20.25 -0.94 -24.16
CA ALA A 726 20.39 -1.21 -25.59
C ALA A 726 19.07 -1.67 -26.23
N ALA A 727 18.31 -2.54 -25.55
CA ALA A 727 17.02 -3.02 -26.03
C ALA A 727 16.01 -1.87 -26.16
N TYR A 728 15.86 -1.02 -25.14
CA TYR A 728 14.96 0.12 -25.19
C TYR A 728 15.42 1.18 -26.21
N ALA A 729 16.72 1.53 -26.24
CA ALA A 729 17.24 2.46 -27.25
C ALA A 729 16.95 2.00 -28.69
N GLN A 730 16.98 0.69 -28.96
CA GLN A 730 16.61 0.15 -30.26
C GLN A 730 15.11 0.28 -30.57
N GLN A 731 14.22 0.03 -29.60
CA GLN A 731 12.78 0.23 -29.78
C GLN A 731 12.43 1.70 -30.05
N TYR A 732 12.92 2.62 -29.23
CA TYR A 732 12.64 4.06 -29.37
C TYR A 732 13.26 4.65 -30.64
N ALA A 733 14.46 4.24 -31.05
CA ALA A 733 15.05 4.67 -32.32
C ALA A 733 14.26 4.16 -33.56
N VAL A 734 13.66 2.96 -33.47
CA VAL A 734 12.78 2.43 -34.53
C VAL A 734 11.42 3.14 -34.55
N GLN A 735 10.81 3.41 -33.40
CA GLN A 735 9.58 4.22 -33.35
C GLN A 735 9.81 5.63 -33.91
N TYR A 736 10.92 6.29 -33.54
CA TYR A 736 11.28 7.61 -34.08
C TYR A 736 11.46 7.57 -35.61
N ALA A 737 12.08 6.52 -36.16
CA ALA A 737 12.22 6.33 -37.60
C ALA A 737 10.87 6.05 -38.31
N GLN A 738 9.87 5.52 -37.60
CA GLN A 738 8.51 5.34 -38.10
C GLN A 738 7.67 6.63 -38.03
N SER A 739 7.89 7.50 -37.03
CA SER A 739 7.22 8.80 -36.93
C SER A 739 7.71 9.86 -37.93
N GLN A 740 8.68 9.52 -38.78
CA GLN A 740 9.28 10.39 -39.81
C GLN A 740 8.88 9.97 -41.25
N GLN A 741 7.83 9.14 -41.40
CA GLN A 741 7.28 8.67 -42.69
C GLN A 741 5.82 9.11 -42.89
#